data_AF-A0A955E7K0-F1
#
_entry.id   AF-A0A955E7K0-F1
#
_cell.length_a   1.000
_cell.length_b   1.000
_cell.length_c   1.000
_cell.angle_alpha   90.00
_cell.angle_beta   90.00
_cell.angle_gamma   90.00
#
_symmetry.space_group_name_H-M   'P 1'
#
loop_
_entity.id
_entity.type
_entity.pdbx_description
1 polymer ?
#
loop_
_entity_poly.entity_id
_entity_poly.type
_entity_poly.pdbx_seq_one_letter_code
_entity_poly.pdbx_strand_id
1 'polypeptide(L)'
;MRRWTLPLVASLVIAAATNAQVAPPPVAGLADTAPILGGDHDPSIKSPRDMLGFEVGDQAATHAEIERCFKEWDASPRAQLVEYARSHENRPLYYMVISSEANIRNLNSIKADLARIADPRNNADTDGLARSTPAVAWLAYSIHGDETSGADAAIAVAYHLIASRDDEVRDMLNNLLIIIDPMMNPDGRDRFLKMVREHRGNVPNVDDQSLLHTGYWPAGRTNHYMFDLNRDWIFGVHPETRGRIKAVGEWNPVLFVDAHEMGSQDTYLFSPPRAPINPNFPQRRDHWNAMFAREQAAAFDANGWRYYTGEWNEGWYPGYSDAWAAHRGAVGILYEQAGVAHNGVLQANGGVLTYKRSVRQQATSSIANIRTLLQHHTQLMEEFAAERRNNVADRGTPFADRAWAIIPDTNTTRLERFTDLMHLQGIEVHSAEAFRASGKDTFGRAINNIQFPDGTLIIRGAQPDAPLVSTMLGFDPRMDDEFLADERREILKKGQSKLYDVTTWNIPMMFGLDAYELTAGAPARLDPFEAPASRSTPVGAADVAWVVDGADDDTAMLAAQLMERGVEVRIATKPITWAAHSFSRGSVVVTIDDNRQFSGDLRRIVQDSSRPLGLDAIAVNTGLGEGELPDLGGENFVLLERPRVALVSRDSVNSYDAGAIWHELDYRMGLPLSVLDEDSVSFMDLRRYNTIIVPAAWGESPVTKMGEALKQWVDAGGTLIAIDSSAAAVATSDSNLGSVRQLSDVLDDLSAYELALLREHAGRDPQIDHDRVWSMSPSDVSYPWQFGDDFPALPDAEELKRRDTWQSNFMPQGAFIAARVDPEHWLTFGCRDELPVLMGENPVLMAAPPAEAPIRLGIYEDADTDAPSRVGWGVVPAGKSLRMRMSGLLWPEASQRLANAAWVTRERIGSGQVILFASSPTFRGATPAMTRVLRNAVIYGPGFGASHPITR
;
A
#
# COMPACT_ATOMS: atom_id res chain seq x y z
N MET A 1 -41.46 -98.13 0.96
CA MET A 1 -40.63 -98.14 2.18
C MET A 1 -40.14 -96.73 2.48
N ARG A 2 -40.21 -96.31 3.74
CA ARG A 2 -39.87 -94.97 4.30
C ARG A 2 -38.40 -94.56 4.04
N ARG A 3 -38.13 -93.24 3.96
CA ARG A 3 -37.36 -92.47 4.97
C ARG A 3 -37.26 -90.98 4.63
N TRP A 4 -37.24 -90.18 5.70
CA TRP A 4 -37.24 -88.72 5.79
C TRP A 4 -35.84 -88.12 5.57
N THR A 5 -35.75 -86.90 5.03
CA THR A 5 -34.74 -85.87 5.39
C THR A 5 -35.27 -84.48 5.00
N LEU A 6 -35.32 -83.54 5.97
CA LEU A 6 -35.51 -82.10 5.76
C LEU A 6 -34.15 -81.44 5.40
N PRO A 7 -34.10 -80.42 4.54
CA PRO A 7 -33.02 -79.44 4.55
C PRO A 7 -33.43 -78.17 5.32
N LEU A 8 -32.53 -77.73 6.20
CA LEU A 8 -32.55 -76.43 6.88
C LEU A 8 -32.40 -75.29 5.85
N VAL A 9 -33.30 -74.31 5.91
CA VAL A 9 -33.13 -73.00 5.26
C VAL A 9 -32.42 -72.08 6.25
N ALA A 10 -31.18 -71.70 5.95
CA ALA A 10 -30.46 -70.67 6.70
C ALA A 10 -30.81 -69.30 6.13
N SER A 11 -31.59 -68.52 6.87
CA SER A 11 -31.87 -67.12 6.58
C SER A 11 -30.66 -66.25 6.93
N LEU A 12 -30.03 -65.63 5.93
CA LEU A 12 -29.07 -64.55 6.14
C LEU A 12 -29.85 -63.29 6.55
N VAL A 13 -29.71 -62.87 7.81
CA VAL A 13 -30.14 -61.55 8.28
C VAL A 13 -28.99 -60.59 8.05
N ILE A 14 -29.14 -59.68 7.07
CA ILE A 14 -28.26 -58.51 6.94
C ILE A 14 -28.69 -57.54 8.04
N ALA A 15 -27.95 -57.53 9.15
CA ALA A 15 -28.07 -56.50 10.16
C ALA A 15 -27.50 -55.19 9.60
N ALA A 16 -28.36 -54.22 9.30
CA ALA A 16 -27.94 -52.85 9.06
C ALA A 16 -27.35 -52.32 10.37
N ALA A 17 -26.02 -52.29 10.48
CA ALA A 17 -25.34 -51.62 11.58
C ALA A 17 -25.62 -50.11 11.47
N THR A 18 -26.53 -49.62 12.30
CA THR A 18 -26.69 -48.18 12.53
C THR A 18 -25.44 -47.69 13.25
N ASN A 19 -24.52 -47.04 12.54
CA ASN A 19 -23.42 -46.30 13.16
C ASN A 19 -24.01 -45.17 14.00
N ALA A 20 -24.18 -45.41 15.31
CA ALA A 20 -24.60 -44.37 16.25
C ALA A 20 -23.44 -43.40 16.45
N GLN A 21 -23.58 -42.18 15.93
CA GLN A 21 -22.62 -41.09 16.16
C GLN A 21 -22.68 -40.67 17.63
N VAL A 22 -21.55 -40.73 18.33
CA VAL A 22 -21.46 -40.35 19.75
C VAL A 22 -21.65 -38.83 19.86
N ALA A 23 -22.54 -38.39 20.75
CA ALA A 23 -22.74 -36.96 21.00
C ALA A 23 -21.45 -36.33 21.58
N PRO A 24 -21.04 -35.14 21.10
CA PRO A 24 -19.84 -34.48 21.59
C PRO A 24 -19.99 -34.10 23.07
N PRO A 25 -18.91 -34.15 23.87
CA PRO A 25 -18.96 -33.72 25.27
C PRO A 25 -19.25 -32.22 25.36
N PRO A 26 -20.02 -31.76 26.37
CA PRO A 26 -20.27 -30.35 26.57
C PRO A 26 -18.99 -29.63 27.00
N VAL A 27 -18.73 -28.45 26.43
CA VAL A 27 -17.64 -27.55 26.85
C VAL A 27 -18.20 -26.54 27.86
N ALA A 28 -17.65 -26.53 29.08
CA ALA A 28 -18.09 -25.61 30.12
C ALA A 28 -17.84 -24.15 29.70
N GLY A 29 -18.81 -23.27 29.94
CA GLY A 29 -18.73 -21.84 29.59
C GLY A 29 -19.09 -21.49 28.14
N LEU A 30 -19.33 -22.49 27.27
CA LEU A 30 -19.68 -22.25 25.87
C LEU A 30 -21.17 -21.88 25.66
N ALA A 31 -22.05 -22.25 26.59
CA ALA A 31 -23.47 -21.95 26.50
C ALA A 31 -23.75 -20.48 26.85
N ASP A 32 -24.06 -19.65 25.84
CA ASP A 32 -24.50 -18.26 26.01
C ASP A 32 -25.91 -18.05 25.47
N THR A 33 -26.89 -17.99 26.39
CA THR A 33 -28.31 -17.81 26.05
C THR A 33 -28.75 -16.35 26.07
N ALA A 34 -27.88 -15.42 26.47
CA ALA A 34 -28.27 -14.03 26.56
C ALA A 34 -28.44 -13.42 25.16
N PRO A 35 -29.43 -12.52 24.98
CA PRO A 35 -29.64 -11.87 23.69
C PRO A 35 -28.44 -10.96 23.35
N ILE A 36 -28.14 -10.83 22.05
CA ILE A 36 -27.17 -9.84 21.57
C ILE A 36 -27.71 -8.43 21.84
N LEU A 37 -28.91 -8.14 21.35
CA LEU A 37 -29.67 -6.93 21.66
C LEU A 37 -31.12 -7.34 21.98
N GLY A 38 -31.62 -6.93 23.14
CA GLY A 38 -33.03 -7.09 23.51
C GLY A 38 -33.89 -5.93 22.99
N GLY A 39 -35.20 -6.02 23.13
CA GLY A 39 -36.15 -4.95 22.78
C GLY A 39 -37.50 -5.50 22.33
N ASP A 40 -38.50 -4.62 22.19
CA ASP A 40 -39.78 -4.98 21.56
C ASP A 40 -39.66 -4.89 20.03
N HIS A 41 -39.45 -6.03 19.37
CA HIS A 41 -39.32 -6.10 17.91
C HIS A 41 -40.65 -6.41 17.22
N ASP A 42 -40.92 -5.72 16.11
CA ASP A 42 -42.07 -5.97 15.25
C ASP A 42 -41.95 -7.34 14.56
N PRO A 43 -42.84 -8.30 14.85
CA PRO A 43 -42.76 -9.65 14.29
C PRO A 43 -43.05 -9.72 12.78
N SER A 44 -43.51 -8.62 12.16
CA SER A 44 -43.66 -8.56 10.70
C SER A 44 -42.33 -8.34 9.97
N ILE A 45 -41.30 -7.85 10.66
CA ILE A 45 -39.95 -7.77 10.13
C ILE A 45 -39.29 -9.13 10.29
N LYS A 46 -38.88 -9.73 9.18
CA LYS A 46 -38.26 -11.05 9.17
C LYS A 46 -36.98 -11.04 10.01
N SER A 47 -36.87 -11.98 10.94
CA SER A 47 -35.73 -12.05 11.85
C SER A 47 -34.47 -12.60 11.15
N PRO A 48 -33.26 -12.25 11.63
CA PRO A 48 -32.03 -12.89 11.17
C PRO A 48 -32.09 -14.41 11.23
N ARG A 49 -32.65 -14.98 12.31
CA ARG A 49 -32.77 -16.43 12.49
C ARG A 49 -33.55 -17.09 11.36
N ASP A 50 -34.65 -16.48 10.93
CA ASP A 50 -35.49 -17.02 9.85
C ASP A 50 -34.78 -16.98 8.48
N MET A 51 -33.81 -16.08 8.31
CA MET A 51 -33.05 -15.94 7.08
C MET A 51 -31.76 -16.77 7.09
N LEU A 52 -31.04 -16.81 8.21
CA LEU A 52 -29.77 -17.51 8.37
C LEU A 52 -29.97 -19.01 8.61
N GLY A 53 -31.07 -19.40 9.28
CA GLY A 53 -31.30 -20.76 9.75
C GLY A 53 -30.58 -21.09 11.07
N PHE A 54 -29.91 -20.11 11.68
CA PHE A 54 -29.23 -20.17 12.97
C PHE A 54 -29.32 -18.80 13.67
N GLU A 55 -29.11 -18.75 14.99
CA GLU A 55 -29.11 -17.47 15.71
C GLU A 55 -27.83 -16.69 15.40
N VAL A 56 -27.93 -15.36 15.32
CA VAL A 56 -26.74 -14.51 15.17
C VAL A 56 -25.80 -14.76 16.36
N GLY A 57 -24.51 -14.95 16.06
CA GLY A 57 -23.50 -15.29 17.06
C GLY A 57 -23.36 -16.80 17.37
N ASP A 58 -24.16 -17.69 16.77
CA ASP A 58 -23.91 -19.15 16.85
C ASP A 58 -22.73 -19.58 15.97
N GLN A 59 -22.59 -18.93 14.81
CA GLN A 59 -21.48 -19.05 13.86
C GLN A 59 -21.44 -17.83 12.95
N ALA A 60 -20.27 -17.51 12.39
CA ALA A 60 -20.11 -16.38 11.47
C ALA A 60 -20.90 -16.58 10.17
N ALA A 61 -21.66 -15.56 9.77
CA ALA A 61 -22.44 -15.56 8.52
C ALA A 61 -21.55 -15.31 7.28
N THR A 62 -21.76 -16.00 6.17
CA THR A 62 -21.05 -15.69 4.90
C THR A 62 -21.50 -14.38 4.27
N HIS A 63 -20.72 -13.87 3.30
CA HIS A 63 -21.13 -12.70 2.50
C HIS A 63 -22.56 -12.84 1.97
N ALA A 64 -22.87 -13.98 1.35
CA ALA A 64 -24.20 -14.22 0.76
C ALA A 64 -25.33 -14.30 1.80
N GLU A 65 -25.03 -14.70 3.03
CA GLU A 65 -26.00 -14.74 4.13
C GLU A 65 -26.26 -13.35 4.71
N ILE A 66 -25.21 -12.55 4.89
CA ILE A 66 -25.31 -11.14 5.27
C ILE A 66 -26.09 -10.36 4.20
N GLU A 67 -25.71 -10.51 2.93
CA GLU A 67 -26.39 -9.88 1.79
C GLU A 67 -27.88 -10.23 1.76
N ARG A 68 -28.24 -11.49 2.02
CA ARG A 68 -29.64 -11.93 2.07
C ARG A 68 -30.44 -11.16 3.13
N CYS A 69 -29.88 -10.96 4.33
CA CYS A 69 -30.53 -10.21 5.39
C CYS A 69 -30.77 -8.75 5.00
N PHE A 70 -29.74 -8.09 4.47
CA PHE A 70 -29.81 -6.68 4.10
C PHE A 70 -30.76 -6.45 2.90
N LYS A 71 -30.79 -7.36 1.92
CA LYS A 71 -31.75 -7.29 0.80
C LYS A 71 -33.20 -7.49 1.25
N GLU A 72 -33.46 -8.34 2.23
CA GLU A 72 -34.81 -8.50 2.79
C GLU A 72 -35.26 -7.22 3.49
N TRP A 73 -34.38 -6.60 4.29
CA TRP A 73 -34.74 -5.42 5.08
C TRP A 73 -34.85 -4.13 4.27
N ASP A 74 -34.34 -4.09 3.04
CA ASP A 74 -34.57 -2.99 2.09
C ASP A 74 -36.07 -2.76 1.78
N ALA A 75 -36.93 -3.76 2.03
CA ALA A 75 -38.37 -3.60 1.91
C ALA A 75 -39.00 -2.76 3.05
N SER A 76 -38.26 -2.48 4.13
CA SER A 76 -38.75 -1.70 5.26
C SER A 76 -38.83 -0.21 4.91
N PRO A 77 -39.89 0.52 5.31
CA PRO A 77 -39.97 1.98 5.10
C PRO A 77 -38.91 2.77 5.90
N ARG A 78 -38.18 2.12 6.81
CA ARG A 78 -37.12 2.71 7.63
C ARG A 78 -35.71 2.49 7.07
N ALA A 79 -35.57 1.75 5.98
CA ALA A 79 -34.27 1.35 5.44
C ALA A 79 -34.15 1.65 3.94
N GLN A 80 -32.91 1.86 3.50
CA GLN A 80 -32.55 1.88 2.08
C GLN A 80 -31.15 1.26 1.89
N LEU A 81 -31.06 0.21 1.09
CA LEU A 81 -29.84 -0.48 0.72
C LEU A 81 -29.21 0.14 -0.54
N VAL A 82 -27.89 0.31 -0.53
CA VAL A 82 -27.14 0.84 -1.68
C VAL A 82 -25.92 -0.04 -1.93
N GLU A 83 -25.80 -0.56 -3.15
CA GLU A 83 -24.55 -1.18 -3.64
C GLU A 83 -23.58 -0.06 -4.01
N TYR A 84 -22.40 -0.02 -3.39
CA TYR A 84 -21.42 1.06 -3.60
C TYR A 84 -20.17 0.61 -4.37
N ALA A 85 -19.87 -0.69 -4.37
CA ALA A 85 -18.72 -1.26 -5.04
C ALA A 85 -18.91 -2.74 -5.33
N ARG A 86 -17.98 -3.29 -6.12
CA ARG A 86 -17.77 -4.73 -6.25
C ARG A 86 -16.30 -5.06 -6.02
N SER A 87 -16.05 -6.18 -5.36
CA SER A 87 -14.70 -6.68 -5.11
C SER A 87 -14.03 -7.23 -6.39
N HIS A 88 -12.77 -7.61 -6.28
CA HIS A 88 -12.03 -8.28 -7.36
C HIS A 88 -12.67 -9.60 -7.80
N GLU A 89 -13.29 -10.34 -6.88
CA GLU A 89 -14.07 -11.54 -7.21
C GLU A 89 -15.55 -11.22 -7.57
N ASN A 90 -15.86 -9.96 -7.88
CA ASN A 90 -17.17 -9.48 -8.31
C ASN A 90 -18.28 -9.67 -7.24
N ARG A 91 -17.93 -9.68 -5.95
CA ARG A 91 -18.92 -9.67 -4.85
C ARG A 91 -19.40 -8.25 -4.59
N PRO A 92 -20.72 -8.01 -4.49
CA PRO A 92 -21.25 -6.68 -4.20
C PRO A 92 -20.96 -6.27 -2.75
N LEU A 93 -20.56 -5.01 -2.57
CA LEU A 93 -20.45 -4.34 -1.27
C LEU A 93 -21.59 -3.33 -1.12
N TYR A 94 -22.19 -3.32 0.07
CA TYR A 94 -23.37 -2.53 0.36
C TYR A 94 -23.16 -1.65 1.59
N TYR A 95 -23.92 -0.56 1.66
CA TYR A 95 -24.30 0.04 2.94
C TYR A 95 -25.83 0.14 3.01
N MET A 96 -26.37 0.17 4.23
CA MET A 96 -27.79 0.42 4.47
C MET A 96 -27.97 1.67 5.31
N VAL A 97 -28.80 2.60 4.82
CA VAL A 97 -29.23 3.78 5.56
C VAL A 97 -30.47 3.41 6.37
N ILE A 98 -30.44 3.62 7.68
CA ILE A 98 -31.55 3.34 8.60
C ILE A 98 -31.95 4.63 9.32
N SER A 99 -33.22 5.02 9.21
CA SER A 99 -33.77 6.23 9.83
C SER A 99 -35.30 6.15 9.94
N SER A 100 -35.94 7.24 10.37
CA SER A 100 -37.40 7.35 10.35
C SER A 100 -37.91 7.32 8.90
N GLU A 101 -39.12 6.82 8.69
CA GLU A 101 -39.75 6.81 7.36
C GLU A 101 -39.81 8.22 6.73
N ALA A 102 -39.97 9.25 7.57
CA ALA A 102 -39.94 10.65 7.12
C ALA A 102 -38.55 11.05 6.59
N ASN A 103 -37.48 10.66 7.28
CA ASN A 103 -36.10 10.93 6.82
C ASN A 103 -35.76 10.12 5.58
N ILE A 104 -36.14 8.83 5.52
CA ILE A 104 -35.91 7.96 4.36
C ILE A 104 -36.58 8.54 3.10
N ARG A 105 -37.82 9.04 3.21
CA ARG A 105 -38.51 9.72 2.09
C ARG A 105 -37.83 11.01 1.64
N ASN A 106 -37.07 11.66 2.52
CA ASN A 106 -36.42 12.95 2.28
C ASN A 106 -34.89 12.83 2.09
N LEU A 107 -34.34 11.62 1.90
CA LEU A 107 -32.88 11.40 1.88
C LEU A 107 -32.14 12.29 0.88
N ASN A 108 -32.69 12.51 -0.32
CA ASN A 108 -32.05 13.37 -1.31
C ASN A 108 -31.92 14.83 -0.83
N SER A 109 -32.91 15.34 -0.09
CA SER A 109 -32.83 16.67 0.51
C SER A 109 -31.81 16.72 1.63
N ILE A 110 -31.85 15.73 2.55
CA ILE A 110 -30.91 15.64 3.68
C ILE A 110 -29.47 15.56 3.15
N LYS A 111 -29.22 14.73 2.13
CA LYS A 111 -27.91 14.60 1.48
C LYS A 111 -27.43 15.91 0.84
N ALA A 112 -28.34 16.67 0.21
CA ALA A 112 -28.01 17.98 -0.33
C ALA A 112 -27.68 19.00 0.78
N ASP A 113 -28.39 18.96 1.90
CA ASP A 113 -28.11 19.83 3.05
C ASP A 113 -26.76 19.46 3.72
N LEU A 114 -26.44 18.17 3.85
CA LEU A 114 -25.13 17.70 4.31
C LEU A 114 -23.99 18.18 3.40
N ALA A 115 -24.15 18.10 2.07
CA ALA A 115 -23.16 18.62 1.13
C ALA A 115 -22.95 20.15 1.28
N ARG A 116 -24.03 20.89 1.52
CA ARG A 116 -24.00 22.34 1.78
C ARG A 116 -23.40 22.72 3.13
N ILE A 117 -23.43 21.82 4.11
CA ILE A 117 -22.74 21.98 5.40
C ILE A 117 -21.25 21.66 5.24
N ALA A 118 -20.93 20.58 4.51
CA ALA A 118 -19.57 20.15 4.23
C ALA A 118 -18.78 21.19 3.42
N ASP A 119 -19.42 21.87 2.46
CA ASP A 119 -18.83 22.99 1.71
C ASP A 119 -19.59 24.31 1.93
N PRO A 120 -19.09 25.20 2.81
CA PRO A 120 -19.77 26.43 3.18
C PRO A 120 -19.54 27.60 2.19
N ARG A 121 -18.67 27.46 1.18
CA ARG A 121 -18.22 28.57 0.31
C ARG A 121 -19.38 29.28 -0.40
N ASN A 122 -20.48 28.58 -0.65
CA ASN A 122 -21.67 29.11 -1.33
C ASN A 122 -22.92 29.20 -0.43
N ASN A 123 -22.77 29.13 0.90
CA ASN A 123 -23.90 29.04 1.81
C ASN A 123 -23.76 29.92 3.06
N ALA A 124 -24.65 30.91 3.19
CA ALA A 124 -24.59 31.88 4.28
C ALA A 124 -25.17 31.38 5.63
N ASP A 125 -26.01 30.33 5.62
CA ASP A 125 -26.67 29.81 6.83
C ASP A 125 -26.40 28.31 7.05
N THR A 126 -25.12 27.95 7.11
CA THR A 126 -24.71 26.58 7.45
C THR A 126 -25.05 26.19 8.89
N ASP A 127 -25.17 27.15 9.82
CA ASP A 127 -25.52 26.86 11.22
C ASP A 127 -27.01 26.52 11.37
N GLY A 128 -27.91 27.21 10.66
CA GLY A 128 -29.32 26.85 10.61
C GLY A 128 -29.55 25.47 10.01
N LEU A 129 -28.81 25.12 8.95
CA LEU A 129 -28.84 23.78 8.37
C LEU A 129 -28.29 22.73 9.34
N ALA A 130 -27.15 22.98 9.99
CA ALA A 130 -26.56 22.07 10.96
C ALA A 130 -27.51 21.73 12.12
N ARG A 131 -28.32 22.69 12.59
CA ARG A 131 -29.33 22.46 13.64
C ARG A 131 -30.56 21.66 13.19
N SER A 132 -30.87 21.66 11.90
CA SER A 132 -32.12 21.07 11.36
C SER A 132 -31.90 19.79 10.55
N THR A 133 -30.65 19.51 10.16
CA THR A 133 -30.27 18.33 9.39
C THR A 133 -29.95 17.18 10.36
N PRO A 134 -30.53 15.98 10.15
CA PRO A 134 -30.17 14.80 10.94
C PRO A 134 -28.66 14.50 10.87
N ALA A 135 -28.04 14.20 12.02
CA ALA A 135 -26.64 13.83 12.06
C ALA A 135 -26.42 12.41 11.52
N VAL A 136 -25.27 12.19 10.88
CA VAL A 136 -24.95 10.91 10.26
C VAL A 136 -23.94 10.13 11.11
N ALA A 137 -24.30 8.90 11.46
CA ALA A 137 -23.39 7.88 11.98
C ALA A 137 -23.05 6.89 10.87
N TRP A 138 -21.76 6.66 10.62
CA TRP A 138 -21.29 5.59 9.74
C TRP A 138 -20.66 4.48 10.58
N LEU A 139 -21.24 3.29 10.55
CA LEU A 139 -20.75 2.10 11.25
C LEU A 139 -20.19 1.12 10.21
N ALA A 140 -18.87 1.02 10.16
CA ALA A 140 -18.14 0.19 9.22
C ALA A 140 -17.60 -1.06 9.93
N TYR A 141 -17.86 -2.24 9.36
CA TYR A 141 -17.53 -3.51 9.99
C TYR A 141 -16.63 -4.38 9.09
N SER A 142 -15.71 -5.11 9.72
CA SER A 142 -14.95 -6.21 9.10
C SER A 142 -14.27 -5.82 7.78
N ILE A 143 -13.42 -4.78 7.81
CA ILE A 143 -12.49 -4.45 6.72
C ILE A 143 -11.37 -5.48 6.57
N HIS A 144 -11.10 -6.22 7.64
CA HIS A 144 -10.35 -7.46 7.56
C HIS A 144 -11.32 -8.64 7.56
N GLY A 145 -11.12 -9.57 6.62
CA GLY A 145 -12.08 -10.65 6.39
C GLY A 145 -12.14 -11.71 7.50
N ASP A 146 -11.07 -11.85 8.29
CA ASP A 146 -10.98 -12.77 9.43
C ASP A 146 -11.45 -12.17 10.76
N GLU A 147 -11.79 -10.89 10.80
CA GLU A 147 -12.33 -10.20 11.98
C GLU A 147 -13.87 -10.30 11.96
N THR A 148 -14.36 -11.53 12.20
CA THR A 148 -15.69 -11.95 11.75
C THR A 148 -16.88 -11.42 12.53
N SER A 149 -16.74 -11.15 13.83
CA SER A 149 -17.81 -10.77 14.77
C SER A 149 -18.39 -9.39 14.51
N GLY A 150 -17.63 -8.48 13.89
CA GLY A 150 -18.10 -7.16 13.46
C GLY A 150 -19.27 -7.27 12.49
N ALA A 151 -19.12 -8.03 11.39
CA ALA A 151 -20.18 -8.20 10.40
C ALA A 151 -21.45 -8.86 10.96
N ASP A 152 -21.31 -9.81 11.90
CA ASP A 152 -22.44 -10.43 12.58
C ASP A 152 -23.12 -9.45 13.56
N ALA A 153 -22.34 -8.56 14.18
CA ALA A 153 -22.90 -7.46 14.98
C ALA A 153 -23.66 -6.46 14.10
N ALA A 154 -23.20 -6.20 12.88
CA ALA A 154 -23.91 -5.37 11.91
C ALA A 154 -25.31 -5.92 11.59
N ILE A 155 -25.46 -7.25 11.44
CA ILE A 155 -26.77 -7.91 11.29
C ILE A 155 -27.66 -7.62 12.50
N ALA A 156 -27.13 -7.82 13.72
CA ALA A 156 -27.91 -7.64 14.95
C ALA A 156 -28.33 -6.18 15.18
N VAL A 157 -27.42 -5.22 14.93
CA VAL A 157 -27.68 -3.78 15.05
C VAL A 157 -28.70 -3.32 14.00
N ALA A 158 -28.53 -3.72 12.74
CA ALA A 158 -29.47 -3.37 11.67
C ALA A 158 -30.89 -3.89 11.97
N TYR A 159 -31.01 -5.17 12.35
CA TYR A 159 -32.30 -5.74 12.73
C TYR A 159 -32.93 -5.00 13.92
N HIS A 160 -32.15 -4.73 14.97
CA HIS A 160 -32.65 -4.04 16.16
C HIS A 160 -33.19 -2.65 15.81
N LEU A 161 -32.47 -1.85 15.00
CA LEU A 161 -32.89 -0.52 14.59
C LEU A 161 -34.15 -0.55 13.69
N ILE A 162 -34.24 -1.51 12.77
CA ILE A 162 -35.36 -1.60 11.83
C ILE A 162 -36.62 -2.12 12.53
N ALA A 163 -36.50 -3.18 13.31
CA ALA A 163 -37.62 -3.89 13.91
C ALA A 163 -38.08 -3.30 15.25
N SER A 164 -37.25 -2.53 15.97
CA SER A 164 -37.63 -2.05 17.30
C SER A 164 -38.80 -1.07 17.29
N ARG A 165 -39.69 -1.26 18.26
CA ARG A 165 -40.82 -0.39 18.59
C ARG A 165 -40.53 0.49 19.81
N ASP A 166 -39.36 0.35 20.42
CA ASP A 166 -38.93 1.09 21.60
C ASP A 166 -38.85 2.60 21.32
N ASP A 167 -39.26 3.42 22.30
CA ASP A 167 -39.30 4.88 22.15
C ASP A 167 -37.90 5.48 21.92
N GLU A 168 -36.88 4.90 22.55
CA GLU A 168 -35.48 5.30 22.38
C GLU A 168 -35.02 5.12 20.92
N VAL A 169 -35.27 3.96 20.32
CA VAL A 169 -34.90 3.71 18.92
C VAL A 169 -35.67 4.66 18.00
N ARG A 170 -36.94 4.94 18.29
CA ARG A 170 -37.71 5.91 17.51
C ARG A 170 -37.10 7.31 17.57
N ASP A 171 -36.62 7.74 18.73
CA ASP A 171 -35.94 9.03 18.91
C ASP A 171 -34.59 9.06 18.18
N MET A 172 -33.81 7.98 18.24
CA MET A 172 -32.59 7.82 17.44
C MET A 172 -32.91 8.01 15.94
N LEU A 173 -33.89 7.28 15.42
CA LEU A 173 -34.23 7.31 13.99
C LEU A 173 -34.87 8.64 13.53
N ASN A 174 -35.49 9.41 14.43
CA ASN A 174 -36.04 10.72 14.08
C ASN A 174 -34.94 11.77 13.88
N ASN A 175 -33.86 11.70 14.66
CA ASN A 175 -32.82 12.72 14.69
C ASN A 175 -31.52 12.31 13.95
N LEU A 176 -31.35 11.03 13.63
CA LEU A 176 -30.13 10.49 13.04
C LEU A 176 -30.39 9.74 11.71
N LEU A 177 -29.38 9.76 10.85
CA LEU A 177 -29.19 8.76 9.79
C LEU A 177 -28.10 7.79 10.25
N ILE A 178 -28.46 6.52 10.46
CA ILE A 178 -27.52 5.47 10.87
C ILE A 178 -27.19 4.64 9.63
N ILE A 179 -25.95 4.72 9.16
CA ILE A 179 -25.48 4.00 7.99
C ILE A 179 -24.63 2.81 8.46
N ILE A 180 -24.99 1.62 8.00
CA ILE A 180 -24.27 0.37 8.32
C ILE A 180 -23.62 -0.14 7.04
N ASP A 181 -22.30 -0.18 6.99
CA ASP A 181 -21.51 -0.97 6.03
C ASP A 181 -21.17 -2.30 6.72
N PRO A 182 -21.94 -3.37 6.46
CA PRO A 182 -21.87 -4.58 7.27
C PRO A 182 -20.60 -5.40 7.03
N MET A 183 -19.89 -5.18 5.94
CA MET A 183 -18.67 -5.89 5.62
C MET A 183 -17.91 -5.23 4.48
N MET A 184 -16.71 -4.74 4.77
CA MET A 184 -15.89 -4.01 3.82
C MET A 184 -14.93 -4.89 3.00
N ASN A 185 -14.75 -6.16 3.37
CA ASN A 185 -13.87 -7.11 2.67
C ASN A 185 -14.55 -8.50 2.46
N PRO A 186 -15.42 -8.63 1.44
CA PRO A 186 -16.13 -9.87 1.17
C PRO A 186 -15.23 -11.02 0.71
N ASP A 187 -14.17 -10.73 -0.05
CA ASP A 187 -13.26 -11.74 -0.61
C ASP A 187 -12.42 -12.38 0.50
N GLY A 188 -11.84 -11.56 1.38
CA GLY A 188 -11.13 -12.03 2.56
C GLY A 188 -12.00 -12.86 3.50
N ARG A 189 -13.26 -12.43 3.72
CA ARG A 189 -14.19 -13.15 4.61
C ARG A 189 -14.53 -14.52 4.08
N ASP A 190 -14.94 -14.64 2.81
CA ASP A 190 -15.32 -15.93 2.25
C ASP A 190 -14.13 -16.90 2.22
N ARG A 191 -12.91 -16.40 1.95
CA ARG A 191 -11.67 -17.16 2.07
C ARG A 191 -11.49 -17.67 3.51
N PHE A 192 -11.60 -16.81 4.51
CA PHE A 192 -11.45 -17.21 5.91
C PHE A 192 -12.49 -18.23 6.38
N LEU A 193 -13.77 -17.97 6.09
CA LEU A 193 -14.85 -18.87 6.52
C LEU A 193 -14.76 -20.23 5.85
N LYS A 194 -14.20 -20.31 4.64
CA LYS A 194 -13.85 -21.60 4.03
C LYS A 194 -12.79 -22.33 4.87
N MET A 195 -11.72 -21.67 5.30
CA MET A 195 -10.69 -22.26 6.18
C MET A 195 -11.27 -22.74 7.51
N VAL A 196 -12.12 -21.93 8.14
CA VAL A 196 -12.82 -22.29 9.38
C VAL A 196 -13.66 -23.55 9.16
N ARG A 197 -14.40 -23.65 8.05
CA ARG A 197 -15.20 -24.84 7.70
C ARG A 197 -14.35 -26.08 7.43
N GLU A 198 -13.19 -25.94 6.80
CA GLU A 198 -12.25 -27.03 6.53
C GLU A 198 -11.71 -27.65 7.83
N HIS A 199 -11.49 -26.83 8.86
CA HIS A 199 -10.89 -27.27 10.13
C HIS A 199 -11.92 -27.50 11.26
N ARG A 200 -13.19 -27.21 11.02
CA ARG A 200 -14.26 -27.41 12.01
C ARG A 200 -14.52 -28.89 12.25
N GLY A 201 -14.38 -29.31 13.51
CA GLY A 201 -14.77 -30.63 13.98
C GLY A 201 -16.23 -30.72 14.44
N ASN A 202 -16.71 -31.95 14.67
CA ASN A 202 -18.02 -32.20 15.31
C ASN A 202 -18.03 -31.85 16.82
N VAL A 203 -16.86 -31.81 17.45
CA VAL A 203 -16.68 -31.37 18.84
C VAL A 203 -16.22 -29.90 18.81
N PRO A 204 -16.82 -29.00 19.60
CA PRO A 204 -16.34 -27.62 19.71
C PRO A 204 -14.88 -27.57 20.14
N ASN A 205 -14.07 -26.75 19.47
CA ASN A 205 -12.68 -26.52 19.83
C ASN A 205 -12.48 -25.08 20.29
N VAL A 206 -12.06 -24.91 21.54
CA VAL A 206 -11.82 -23.61 22.19
C VAL A 206 -10.34 -23.28 22.35
N ASP A 207 -9.44 -24.10 21.82
CA ASP A 207 -8.00 -23.85 21.81
C ASP A 207 -7.65 -22.87 20.67
N ASP A 208 -7.24 -21.66 21.02
CA ASP A 208 -6.89 -20.58 20.10
C ASP A 208 -5.65 -20.87 19.26
N GLN A 209 -4.85 -21.88 19.60
CA GLN A 209 -3.73 -22.34 18.78
C GLN A 209 -4.16 -23.30 17.66
N SER A 210 -5.41 -23.77 17.67
CA SER A 210 -5.93 -24.63 16.61
C SER A 210 -6.00 -23.90 15.26
N LEU A 211 -5.76 -24.61 14.16
CA LEU A 211 -5.97 -24.12 12.78
C LEU A 211 -7.39 -23.56 12.55
N LEU A 212 -8.37 -23.95 13.37
CA LEU A 212 -9.70 -23.36 13.38
C LEU A 212 -9.69 -21.84 13.66
N HIS A 213 -8.75 -21.37 14.49
CA HIS A 213 -8.65 -19.98 14.94
C HIS A 213 -7.44 -19.25 14.33
N THR A 214 -6.37 -19.96 13.97
CA THR A 214 -5.15 -19.35 13.42
C THR A 214 -5.14 -19.27 11.89
N GLY A 215 -5.87 -20.15 11.19
CA GLY A 215 -5.87 -20.20 9.72
C GLY A 215 -4.53 -20.64 9.12
N TYR A 216 -4.36 -20.40 7.82
CA TYR A 216 -3.13 -20.68 7.08
C TYR A 216 -2.92 -19.67 5.95
N TRP A 217 -1.73 -19.67 5.34
CA TRP A 217 -1.38 -18.71 4.29
C TRP A 217 -2.21 -18.92 3.01
N PRO A 218 -2.72 -17.84 2.36
CA PRO A 218 -2.88 -16.50 2.91
C PRO A 218 -4.16 -16.46 3.75
N ALA A 219 -4.09 -15.86 4.95
CA ALA A 219 -5.22 -15.79 5.87
C ALA A 219 -6.38 -14.91 5.35
N GLY A 220 -7.39 -14.66 6.19
CA GLY A 220 -8.60 -13.92 5.83
C GLY A 220 -8.46 -12.41 5.76
N ARG A 221 -7.45 -11.84 6.42
CA ARG A 221 -7.31 -10.40 6.66
C ARG A 221 -7.43 -9.54 5.42
N THR A 222 -6.79 -9.96 4.34
CA THR A 222 -6.60 -9.14 3.14
C THR A 222 -7.70 -9.36 2.09
N ASN A 223 -7.71 -8.57 1.02
CA ASN A 223 -8.58 -8.83 -0.14
C ASN A 223 -8.00 -9.93 -1.06
N HIS A 224 -8.59 -10.09 -2.25
CA HIS A 224 -8.16 -11.06 -3.27
C HIS A 224 -6.65 -10.99 -3.59
N TYR A 225 -6.14 -9.79 -3.86
CA TYR A 225 -4.72 -9.55 -4.16
C TYR A 225 -3.85 -9.39 -2.91
N MET A 226 -4.36 -9.78 -1.74
CA MET A 226 -3.63 -9.78 -0.47
C MET A 226 -3.24 -8.38 0.07
N PHE A 227 -4.01 -7.35 -0.24
CA PHE A 227 -3.83 -6.02 0.34
C PHE A 227 -4.60 -5.84 1.65
N ASP A 228 -3.98 -5.14 2.59
CA ASP A 228 -4.66 -4.62 3.78
C ASP A 228 -5.50 -3.40 3.37
N LEU A 229 -6.82 -3.59 3.33
CA LEU A 229 -7.77 -2.56 2.92
C LEU A 229 -7.87 -1.43 3.95
N ASN A 230 -7.44 -1.64 5.20
CA ASN A 230 -7.34 -0.61 6.24
C ASN A 230 -6.02 0.18 6.18
N ARG A 231 -5.34 0.15 5.02
CA ARG A 231 -4.22 1.04 4.67
C ARG A 231 -4.43 1.78 3.36
N ASP A 232 -5.45 1.40 2.59
CA ASP A 232 -5.65 1.85 1.22
C ASP A 232 -6.45 3.16 1.13
N TRP A 233 -7.01 3.68 2.23
CA TRP A 233 -7.91 4.84 2.21
C TRP A 233 -7.32 6.11 1.60
N ILE A 234 -6.01 6.31 1.72
CA ILE A 234 -5.31 7.46 1.10
C ILE A 234 -4.73 7.15 -0.29
N PHE A 235 -4.79 5.89 -0.74
CA PHE A 235 -4.20 5.44 -2.00
C PHE A 235 -5.25 5.04 -3.04
N GLY A 236 -6.40 4.52 -2.62
CA GLY A 236 -7.52 4.16 -3.49
C GLY A 236 -7.13 3.16 -4.59
N VAL A 237 -6.24 2.20 -4.28
CA VAL A 237 -5.75 1.21 -5.24
C VAL A 237 -6.86 0.22 -5.60
N HIS A 238 -7.68 -0.18 -4.63
CA HIS A 238 -8.64 -1.27 -4.80
C HIS A 238 -10.08 -0.80 -5.03
N PRO A 239 -10.88 -1.52 -5.83
CA PRO A 239 -12.26 -1.13 -6.14
C PRO A 239 -13.15 -1.03 -4.89
N GLU A 240 -12.92 -1.87 -3.87
CA GLU A 240 -13.62 -1.81 -2.59
C GLU A 240 -13.35 -0.46 -1.88
N THR A 241 -12.09 -0.02 -1.87
CA THR A 241 -11.68 1.26 -1.26
C THR A 241 -12.14 2.48 -2.07
N ARG A 242 -12.07 2.41 -3.40
CA ARG A 242 -12.54 3.52 -4.26
C ARG A 242 -14.04 3.78 -4.06
N GLY A 243 -14.84 2.72 -3.97
CA GLY A 243 -16.27 2.87 -3.74
C GLY A 243 -16.60 3.41 -2.34
N ARG A 244 -15.90 2.97 -1.28
CA ARG A 244 -16.16 3.46 0.08
C ARG A 244 -15.73 4.92 0.26
N ILE A 245 -14.61 5.36 -0.34
CA ILE A 245 -14.18 6.77 -0.28
C ILE A 245 -15.30 7.66 -0.82
N LYS A 246 -15.84 7.30 -1.99
CA LYS A 246 -16.96 8.01 -2.60
C LYS A 246 -18.21 7.95 -1.73
N ALA A 247 -18.60 6.77 -1.25
CA ALA A 247 -19.80 6.60 -0.46
C ALA A 247 -19.74 7.42 0.85
N VAL A 248 -18.66 7.30 1.62
CA VAL A 248 -18.52 8.04 2.89
C VAL A 248 -18.41 9.55 2.65
N GLY A 249 -17.65 9.98 1.62
CA GLY A 249 -17.53 11.38 1.24
C GLY A 249 -18.87 12.03 0.83
N GLU A 250 -19.80 11.25 0.27
CA GLU A 250 -21.13 11.71 -0.09
C GLU A 250 -22.06 11.92 1.12
N TRP A 251 -21.82 11.23 2.23
CA TRP A 251 -22.66 11.29 3.44
C TRP A 251 -22.10 12.20 4.54
N ASN A 252 -20.81 12.54 4.50
CA ASN A 252 -20.14 13.43 5.46
C ASN A 252 -20.48 13.10 6.93
N PRO A 253 -20.17 11.89 7.42
CA PRO A 253 -20.50 11.49 8.78
C PRO A 253 -19.78 12.33 9.83
N VAL A 254 -20.48 12.61 10.93
CA VAL A 254 -19.87 13.23 12.12
C VAL A 254 -19.43 12.20 13.16
N LEU A 255 -19.88 10.95 13.03
CA LEU A 255 -19.39 9.78 13.76
C LEU A 255 -19.00 8.69 12.75
N PHE A 256 -17.78 8.19 12.84
CA PHE A 256 -17.31 7.05 12.06
C PHE A 256 -16.77 5.97 12.99
N VAL A 257 -17.35 4.78 12.92
CA VAL A 257 -16.90 3.60 13.66
C VAL A 257 -16.21 2.65 12.70
N ASP A 258 -15.01 2.22 13.07
CA ASP A 258 -14.24 1.17 12.40
C ASP A 258 -14.15 -0.05 13.32
N ALA A 259 -14.94 -1.10 13.03
CA ALA A 259 -15.08 -2.25 13.90
C ALA A 259 -14.16 -3.41 13.48
N HIS A 260 -13.18 -3.69 14.34
CA HIS A 260 -12.09 -4.64 14.16
C HIS A 260 -12.03 -5.73 15.25
N GLU A 261 -11.12 -6.68 15.06
CA GLU A 261 -10.68 -7.65 16.06
C GLU A 261 -9.16 -7.70 16.19
N MET A 262 -8.72 -8.07 17.40
CA MET A 262 -7.32 -8.28 17.78
C MET A 262 -7.11 -9.71 18.30
N GLY A 263 -5.97 -9.99 18.93
CA GLY A 263 -5.62 -11.32 19.42
C GLY A 263 -6.71 -11.93 20.31
N SER A 264 -6.91 -13.25 20.19
CA SER A 264 -7.98 -13.95 20.91
C SER A 264 -7.84 -13.90 22.44
N GLN A 265 -6.64 -13.70 22.98
CA GLN A 265 -6.38 -13.57 24.41
C GLN A 265 -6.49 -12.13 24.93
N ASP A 266 -6.78 -11.17 24.06
CA ASP A 266 -6.99 -9.79 24.45
C ASP A 266 -8.40 -9.58 25.06
N THR A 267 -8.85 -8.33 25.15
CA THR A 267 -10.17 -7.99 25.71
C THR A 267 -11.01 -7.17 24.74
N TYR A 268 -11.11 -5.87 24.95
CA TYR A 268 -11.77 -4.95 24.05
C TYR A 268 -11.06 -3.60 24.12
N LEU A 269 -10.60 -3.06 22.99
CA LEU A 269 -10.09 -1.70 22.92
C LEU A 269 -11.06 -0.80 22.17
N PHE A 270 -11.18 0.44 22.61
CA PHE A 270 -11.81 1.50 21.83
C PHE A 270 -11.02 2.80 21.91
N SER A 271 -11.22 3.69 20.93
CA SER A 271 -10.64 5.05 20.91
C SER A 271 -10.94 5.81 22.22
N PRO A 272 -10.08 6.76 22.66
CA PRO A 272 -9.04 7.45 21.90
C PRO A 272 -7.74 6.64 21.68
N PRO A 273 -7.03 6.83 20.54
CA PRO A 273 -5.63 6.44 20.42
C PRO A 273 -4.70 7.30 21.27
N ARG A 274 -3.52 6.75 21.55
CA ARG A 274 -2.38 7.44 22.19
C ARG A 274 -1.52 8.21 21.16
N ALA A 275 -0.56 8.99 21.66
CA ALA A 275 0.46 9.65 20.84
C ALA A 275 1.36 8.64 20.07
N PRO A 276 1.89 9.00 18.89
CA PRO A 276 1.77 10.32 18.27
C PRO A 276 0.40 10.51 17.60
N ILE A 277 -0.03 11.77 17.56
CA ILE A 277 -1.28 12.17 16.93
C ILE A 277 -0.95 13.03 15.72
N ASN A 278 -1.60 12.78 14.59
CA ASN A 278 -1.39 13.56 13.38
C ASN A 278 -1.73 15.05 13.65
N PRO A 279 -0.81 15.99 13.37
CA PRO A 279 -1.00 17.41 13.72
C PRO A 279 -2.10 18.10 12.92
N ASN A 280 -2.58 17.50 11.82
CA ASN A 280 -3.64 18.07 11.01
C ASN A 280 -5.04 17.69 11.49
N PHE A 281 -5.19 16.79 12.47
CA PHE A 281 -6.52 16.44 12.97
C PHE A 281 -7.30 17.67 13.51
N PRO A 282 -8.64 17.65 13.44
CA PRO A 282 -9.45 18.72 13.99
C PRO A 282 -9.23 18.97 15.49
N GLN A 283 -9.20 20.24 15.90
CA GLN A 283 -8.92 20.62 17.29
C GLN A 283 -9.92 20.05 18.32
N ARG A 284 -11.18 19.85 17.93
CA ARG A 284 -12.24 19.30 18.80
C ARG A 284 -12.14 17.80 19.04
N ARG A 285 -11.25 17.10 18.32
CA ARG A 285 -11.11 15.63 18.35
C ARG A 285 -10.93 15.10 19.76
N ASP A 286 -10.05 15.70 20.56
CA ASP A 286 -9.74 15.21 21.91
C ASP A 286 -10.95 15.25 22.84
N HIS A 287 -11.74 16.34 22.76
CA HIS A 287 -12.95 16.48 23.54
C HIS A 287 -13.97 15.39 23.23
N TRP A 288 -14.27 15.18 21.94
CA TRP A 288 -15.26 14.20 21.51
C TRP A 288 -14.79 12.77 21.73
N ASN A 289 -13.54 12.44 21.42
CA ASN A 289 -13.04 11.09 21.69
C ASN A 289 -13.11 10.74 23.19
N ALA A 290 -12.78 11.68 24.08
CA ALA A 290 -12.94 11.46 25.52
C ALA A 290 -14.41 11.30 25.95
N MET A 291 -15.33 12.03 25.30
CA MET A 291 -16.78 11.93 25.52
C MET A 291 -17.30 10.53 25.14
N PHE A 292 -17.07 10.11 23.89
CA PHE A 292 -17.52 8.80 23.39
C PHE A 292 -16.89 7.65 24.18
N ALA A 293 -15.59 7.71 24.46
CA ALA A 293 -14.91 6.67 25.25
C ALA A 293 -15.54 6.49 26.65
N ARG A 294 -15.90 7.59 27.32
CA ARG A 294 -16.52 7.52 28.66
C ARG A 294 -17.90 6.87 28.63
N GLU A 295 -18.74 7.22 27.67
CA GLU A 295 -20.09 6.67 27.55
C GLU A 295 -20.06 5.19 27.10
N GLN A 296 -19.15 4.84 26.18
CA GLN A 296 -18.91 3.46 25.77
C GLN A 296 -18.36 2.61 26.93
N ALA A 297 -17.41 3.15 27.71
CA ALA A 297 -16.91 2.53 28.92
C ALA A 297 -18.02 2.24 29.94
N ALA A 298 -18.94 3.18 30.16
CA ALA A 298 -20.09 2.98 31.04
C ALA A 298 -20.99 1.80 30.60
N ALA A 299 -21.15 1.59 29.29
CA ALA A 299 -21.88 0.44 28.77
C ALA A 299 -21.15 -0.90 29.05
N PHE A 300 -19.82 -0.91 29.02
CA PHE A 300 -19.01 -2.08 29.36
C PHE A 300 -18.98 -2.34 30.87
N ASP A 301 -18.87 -1.29 31.69
CA ASP A 301 -18.92 -1.34 33.15
C ASP A 301 -20.24 -1.96 33.62
N ALA A 302 -21.36 -1.57 33.01
CA ALA A 302 -22.68 -2.13 33.31
C ALA A 302 -22.78 -3.65 33.08
N ASN A 303 -21.91 -4.20 32.23
CA ASN A 303 -21.83 -5.64 31.95
C ASN A 303 -20.65 -6.34 32.67
N GLY A 304 -19.83 -5.60 33.42
CA GLY A 304 -18.61 -6.11 34.05
C GLY A 304 -17.58 -6.62 33.04
N TRP A 305 -17.51 -6.00 31.86
CA TRP A 305 -16.55 -6.37 30.82
C TRP A 305 -15.23 -5.62 30.95
N ARG A 306 -14.13 -6.30 30.63
CA ARG A 306 -12.80 -5.69 30.56
C ARG A 306 -12.67 -4.91 29.26
N TYR A 307 -12.06 -3.72 29.33
CA TYR A 307 -11.72 -2.90 28.19
C TYR A 307 -10.50 -2.02 28.49
N TYR A 308 -9.94 -1.40 27.46
CA TYR A 308 -8.87 -0.41 27.57
C TYR A 308 -8.94 0.60 26.40
N THR A 309 -8.19 1.70 26.53
CA THR A 309 -8.09 2.75 25.50
C THR A 309 -6.63 3.16 25.32
N GLY A 310 -6.23 3.63 24.14
CA GLY A 310 -4.85 3.99 23.84
C GLY A 310 -3.93 2.77 23.74
N GLU A 311 -2.93 2.69 24.62
CA GLU A 311 -1.91 1.62 24.66
C GLU A 311 -1.08 1.46 23.38
N TRP A 312 -1.43 0.54 22.47
CA TRP A 312 -0.72 0.34 21.22
C TRP A 312 -1.37 1.12 20.07
N ASN A 313 -2.66 1.43 20.17
CA ASN A 313 -3.42 2.18 19.16
C ASN A 313 -2.96 3.64 19.12
N GLU A 314 -2.45 4.09 17.99
CA GLU A 314 -1.87 5.41 17.76
C GLU A 314 -2.61 6.17 16.64
N GLY A 315 -2.48 7.49 16.60
CA GLY A 315 -3.25 8.36 15.71
C GLY A 315 -2.42 9.08 14.63
N TRP A 316 -1.31 8.50 14.18
CA TRP A 316 -0.36 9.12 13.26
C TRP A 316 -0.71 8.86 11.79
N TYR A 317 -0.83 7.60 11.41
CA TYR A 317 -1.02 7.19 10.02
C TYR A 317 -2.46 7.50 9.56
N PRO A 318 -2.64 8.21 8.42
CA PRO A 318 -3.97 8.66 8.00
C PRO A 318 -4.71 7.65 7.11
N GLY A 319 -4.09 6.52 6.78
CA GLY A 319 -4.69 5.50 5.91
C GLY A 319 -5.59 4.50 6.64
N TYR A 320 -5.71 4.56 7.97
CA TYR A 320 -6.73 3.83 8.72
C TYR A 320 -8.12 4.45 8.46
N SER A 321 -9.19 3.66 8.51
CA SER A 321 -10.55 4.15 8.20
C SER A 321 -10.99 5.26 9.15
N ASP A 322 -10.79 5.06 10.46
CA ASP A 322 -11.15 6.03 11.50
C ASP A 322 -10.30 7.30 11.39
N ALA A 323 -9.00 7.16 11.10
CA ALA A 323 -8.09 8.28 10.89
C ALA A 323 -8.46 9.07 9.62
N TRP A 324 -8.73 8.41 8.48
CA TRP A 324 -9.15 9.06 7.25
C TRP A 324 -10.46 9.85 7.46
N ALA A 325 -11.45 9.23 8.11
CA ALA A 325 -12.72 9.88 8.41
C ALA A 325 -12.53 11.07 9.38
N ALA A 326 -11.63 10.96 10.36
CA ALA A 326 -11.32 12.04 11.28
C ALA A 326 -10.66 13.25 10.59
N HIS A 327 -9.83 13.05 9.57
CA HIS A 327 -9.32 14.15 8.73
C HIS A 327 -10.44 14.85 7.96
N ARG A 328 -11.56 14.17 7.71
CA ARG A 328 -12.78 14.75 7.11
C ARG A 328 -13.75 15.29 8.16
N GLY A 329 -13.35 15.41 9.43
CA GLY A 329 -14.18 15.98 10.49
C GLY A 329 -15.12 14.99 11.19
N ALA A 330 -15.01 13.68 10.96
CA ALA A 330 -15.73 12.71 11.79
C ALA A 330 -15.06 12.56 13.17
N VAL A 331 -15.83 12.15 14.18
CA VAL A 331 -15.26 11.52 15.37
C VAL A 331 -14.97 10.06 15.01
N GLY A 332 -13.70 9.75 14.74
CA GLY A 332 -13.24 8.41 14.38
C GLY A 332 -13.04 7.51 15.60
N ILE A 333 -13.72 6.37 15.64
CA ILE A 333 -13.68 5.41 16.74
C ILE A 333 -13.31 4.03 16.21
N LEU A 334 -12.14 3.54 16.62
CA LEU A 334 -11.74 2.14 16.43
C LEU A 334 -12.39 1.28 17.51
N TYR A 335 -12.90 0.10 17.14
CA TYR A 335 -13.16 -1.00 18.07
C TYR A 335 -12.20 -2.14 17.79
N GLU A 336 -11.61 -2.71 18.83
CA GLU A 336 -10.78 -3.90 18.72
C GLU A 336 -11.33 -4.96 19.67
N GLN A 337 -12.05 -5.93 19.14
CA GLN A 337 -12.63 -7.03 19.90
C GLN A 337 -11.64 -8.21 19.98
N ALA A 338 -11.53 -8.89 21.11
CA ALA A 338 -10.77 -10.15 21.18
C ALA A 338 -11.32 -11.16 20.17
N GLY A 339 -10.44 -11.62 19.28
CA GLY A 339 -10.81 -12.34 18.07
C GLY A 339 -11.32 -13.75 18.35
N VAL A 340 -12.44 -14.12 17.73
CA VAL A 340 -13.07 -15.43 17.91
C VAL A 340 -13.61 -15.94 16.57
N ALA A 341 -12.97 -16.98 16.01
CA ALA A 341 -13.32 -17.49 14.68
C ALA A 341 -14.56 -18.42 14.67
N HIS A 342 -14.85 -19.09 15.79
CA HIS A 342 -15.97 -20.02 15.92
C HIS A 342 -16.51 -20.09 17.36
N ASN A 343 -17.18 -21.17 17.79
CA ASN A 343 -17.99 -21.25 19.02
C ASN A 343 -17.45 -20.47 20.26
N GLY A 344 -16.14 -20.54 20.53
CA GLY A 344 -15.48 -19.70 21.52
C GLY A 344 -13.99 -19.99 21.64
N VAL A 345 -13.31 -19.21 22.47
CA VAL A 345 -11.90 -19.36 22.84
C VAL A 345 -11.76 -19.47 24.35
N LEU A 346 -10.93 -20.40 24.82
CA LEU A 346 -10.52 -20.52 26.21
C LEU A 346 -9.51 -19.41 26.53
N GLN A 347 -9.86 -18.57 27.48
CA GLN A 347 -9.04 -17.47 27.95
C GLN A 347 -8.06 -17.95 29.03
N ALA A 348 -6.95 -17.23 29.20
CA ALA A 348 -5.94 -17.52 30.22
C ALA A 348 -6.48 -17.63 31.67
N ASN A 349 -7.63 -17.02 31.97
CA ASN A 349 -8.28 -17.12 33.30
C ASN A 349 -9.16 -18.37 33.47
N GLY A 350 -9.20 -19.27 32.48
CA GLY A 350 -10.02 -20.48 32.47
C GLY A 350 -11.47 -20.28 32.02
N GLY A 351 -11.89 -19.05 31.73
CA GLY A 351 -13.21 -18.75 31.15
C GLY A 351 -13.23 -18.91 29.64
N VAL A 352 -14.42 -19.13 29.05
CA VAL A 352 -14.59 -19.16 27.59
C VAL A 352 -15.20 -17.84 27.12
N LEU A 353 -14.54 -17.18 26.17
CA LEU A 353 -15.12 -16.09 25.39
C LEU A 353 -15.86 -16.71 24.20
N THR A 354 -17.19 -16.63 24.20
CA THR A 354 -18.01 -17.19 23.12
C THR A 354 -18.09 -16.23 21.94
N TYR A 355 -18.26 -16.76 20.72
CA TYR A 355 -18.46 -15.92 19.53
C TYR A 355 -19.63 -14.94 19.70
N LYS A 356 -20.75 -15.46 20.24
CA LYS A 356 -21.92 -14.65 20.57
C LYS A 356 -21.63 -13.50 21.53
N ARG A 357 -20.73 -13.69 22.49
CA ARG A 357 -20.31 -12.62 23.40
C ARG A 357 -19.48 -11.57 22.66
N SER A 358 -18.57 -11.96 21.76
CA SER A 358 -17.82 -11.03 20.91
C SER A 358 -18.76 -10.18 20.03
N VAL A 359 -19.73 -10.83 19.36
CA VAL A 359 -20.77 -10.15 18.57
C VAL A 359 -21.58 -9.18 19.44
N ARG A 360 -21.95 -9.58 20.65
CA ARG A 360 -22.68 -8.72 21.58
C ARG A 360 -21.87 -7.52 22.05
N GLN A 361 -20.57 -7.67 22.30
CA GLN A 361 -19.71 -6.56 22.71
C GLN A 361 -19.62 -5.50 21.61
N GLN A 362 -19.40 -5.91 20.36
CA GLN A 362 -19.44 -5.05 19.17
C GLN A 362 -20.79 -4.32 19.01
N ALA A 363 -21.90 -5.05 19.18
CA ALA A 363 -23.25 -4.48 19.08
C ALA A 363 -23.53 -3.47 20.21
N THR A 364 -23.13 -3.77 21.45
CA THR A 364 -23.26 -2.86 22.60
C THR A 364 -22.48 -1.58 22.37
N SER A 365 -21.23 -1.67 21.89
CA SER A 365 -20.42 -0.50 21.52
C SER A 365 -21.12 0.38 20.48
N SER A 366 -21.68 -0.26 19.44
CA SER A 366 -22.40 0.43 18.37
C SER A 366 -23.61 1.21 18.90
N ILE A 367 -24.46 0.58 19.72
CA ILE A 367 -25.62 1.25 20.32
C ILE A 367 -25.20 2.34 21.32
N ALA A 368 -24.13 2.13 22.10
CA ALA A 368 -23.61 3.14 23.01
C ALA A 368 -23.17 4.41 22.26
N ASN A 369 -22.42 4.26 21.17
CA ASN A 369 -21.94 5.39 20.38
C ASN A 369 -23.08 6.08 19.59
N ILE A 370 -24.07 5.34 19.07
CA ILE A 370 -25.29 5.95 18.50
C ILE A 370 -26.01 6.80 19.57
N ARG A 371 -26.12 6.28 20.80
CA ARG A 371 -26.77 6.99 21.92
C ARG A 371 -26.02 8.26 22.31
N THR A 372 -24.68 8.22 22.37
CA THR A 372 -23.86 9.42 22.58
C THR A 372 -24.04 10.43 21.45
N LEU A 373 -24.07 9.99 20.18
CA LEU A 373 -24.34 10.88 19.06
C LEU A 373 -25.74 11.51 19.19
N LEU A 374 -26.78 10.75 19.50
CA LEU A 374 -28.14 11.29 19.69
C LEU A 374 -28.15 12.42 20.73
N GLN A 375 -27.46 12.24 21.86
CA GLN A 375 -27.41 13.24 22.93
C GLN A 375 -26.73 14.55 22.51
N HIS A 376 -25.79 14.49 21.55
CA HIS A 376 -24.92 15.62 21.18
C HIS A 376 -25.02 16.02 19.70
N HIS A 377 -25.97 15.48 18.95
CA HIS A 377 -26.03 15.58 17.48
C HIS A 377 -26.02 17.04 16.98
N THR A 378 -26.80 17.92 17.60
CA THR A 378 -26.87 19.34 17.22
C THR A 378 -25.51 20.03 17.40
N GLN A 379 -24.85 19.82 18.54
CA GLN A 379 -23.55 20.43 18.84
C GLN A 379 -22.47 19.92 17.89
N LEU A 380 -22.42 18.60 17.65
CA LEU A 380 -21.47 17.99 16.72
C LEU A 380 -21.63 18.53 15.28
N MET A 381 -22.87 18.71 14.82
CA MET A 381 -23.14 19.26 13.49
C MET A 381 -22.75 20.74 13.38
N GLU A 382 -23.02 21.55 14.41
CA GLU A 382 -22.62 22.96 14.44
C GLU A 382 -21.10 23.12 14.46
N GLU A 383 -20.39 22.33 15.27
CA GLU A 383 -18.93 22.33 15.31
C GLU A 383 -18.31 21.82 14.01
N PHE A 384 -18.89 20.80 13.38
CA PHE A 384 -18.50 20.35 12.05
C PHE A 384 -18.65 21.47 11.02
N ALA A 385 -19.79 22.17 10.99
CA ALA A 385 -20.00 23.31 10.09
C ALA A 385 -19.00 24.45 10.33
N ALA A 386 -18.69 24.75 11.60
CA ALA A 386 -17.71 25.76 11.97
C ALA A 386 -16.28 25.40 11.51
N GLU A 387 -15.90 24.13 11.65
CA GLU A 387 -14.63 23.60 11.17
C GLU A 387 -14.51 23.72 9.65
N ARG A 388 -15.54 23.33 8.90
CA ARG A 388 -15.57 23.46 7.44
C ARG A 388 -15.41 24.92 6.98
N ARG A 389 -16.01 25.87 7.70
CA ARG A 389 -15.82 27.31 7.44
C ARG A 389 -14.39 27.78 7.70
N ASN A 390 -13.76 27.28 8.76
CA ASN A 390 -12.37 27.58 9.04
C ASN A 390 -11.44 26.99 7.97
N ASN A 391 -11.71 25.77 7.50
CA ASN A 391 -10.88 25.09 6.49
C ASN A 391 -10.77 25.89 5.18
N VAL A 392 -11.84 26.57 4.75
CA VAL A 392 -11.88 27.36 3.51
C VAL A 392 -11.60 28.85 3.70
N ALA A 393 -11.27 29.31 4.92
CA ALA A 393 -11.04 30.72 5.17
C ALA A 393 -9.76 31.23 4.48
N ASP A 394 -9.85 32.37 3.80
CA ASP A 394 -8.74 32.96 3.02
C ASP A 394 -7.53 33.43 3.85
N ARG A 395 -7.64 33.47 5.19
CA ARG A 395 -6.58 33.95 6.09
C ARG A 395 -6.79 33.48 7.52
N GLY A 396 -5.71 33.49 8.30
CA GLY A 396 -5.77 33.25 9.75
C GLY A 396 -5.92 31.77 10.13
N THR A 397 -5.71 30.86 9.17
CA THR A 397 -5.73 29.42 9.38
C THR A 397 -4.43 28.80 8.87
N PRO A 398 -4.04 27.61 9.36
CA PRO A 398 -2.83 26.92 8.89
C PRO A 398 -2.86 26.52 7.41
N PHE A 399 -4.02 26.63 6.74
CA PHE A 399 -4.25 26.12 5.39
C PHE A 399 -4.31 27.24 4.34
N ALA A 400 -4.71 28.45 4.73
CA ALA A 400 -4.97 29.59 3.85
C ALA A 400 -3.82 29.91 2.88
N ASP A 401 -2.60 29.99 3.42
CA ASP A 401 -1.41 30.41 2.67
C ASP A 401 -0.60 29.25 2.06
N ARG A 402 -1.10 28.00 2.20
CA ARG A 402 -0.43 26.80 1.70
C ARG A 402 -1.01 26.41 0.36
N ALA A 403 -0.14 26.07 -0.59
CA ALA A 403 -0.51 25.40 -1.82
C ALA A 403 0.60 24.43 -2.22
N TRP A 404 0.27 23.44 -3.04
CA TRP A 404 1.25 22.54 -3.64
C TRP A 404 1.26 22.75 -5.15
N ALA A 405 2.46 22.92 -5.70
CA ALA A 405 2.71 23.01 -7.12
C ALA A 405 3.33 21.70 -7.61
N ILE A 406 2.75 21.10 -8.65
CA ILE A 406 3.26 19.90 -9.31
C ILE A 406 3.61 20.28 -10.75
N ILE A 407 4.87 20.12 -11.12
CA ILE A 407 5.34 20.43 -12.48
C ILE A 407 5.05 19.22 -13.38
N PRO A 408 4.28 19.40 -14.48
CA PRO A 408 4.09 18.34 -15.47
C PRO A 408 5.43 17.95 -16.09
N ASP A 409 5.64 16.65 -16.26
CA ASP A 409 6.77 16.11 -17.01
C ASP A 409 6.29 15.15 -18.11
N THR A 410 7.23 14.48 -18.78
CA THR A 410 6.95 13.55 -19.87
C THR A 410 6.31 12.23 -19.41
N ASN A 411 6.25 11.96 -18.10
CA ASN A 411 5.58 10.79 -17.53
C ASN A 411 4.13 11.14 -17.18
N THR A 412 3.31 11.18 -18.22
CA THR A 412 1.88 11.50 -18.13
C THR A 412 1.11 10.52 -17.26
N THR A 413 1.47 9.23 -17.26
CA THR A 413 0.80 8.20 -16.45
C THR A 413 0.80 8.52 -14.95
N ARG A 414 1.93 9.00 -14.41
CA ARG A 414 2.02 9.37 -12.99
C ARG A 414 1.10 10.55 -12.66
N LEU A 415 1.08 11.56 -13.53
CA LEU A 415 0.25 12.74 -13.34
C LEU A 415 -1.24 12.38 -13.41
N GLU A 416 -1.65 11.57 -14.40
CA GLU A 416 -3.04 11.09 -14.53
C GLU A 416 -3.49 10.30 -13.30
N ARG A 417 -2.67 9.36 -12.82
CA ARG A 417 -2.97 8.59 -11.60
C ARG A 417 -3.03 9.47 -10.35
N PHE A 418 -2.17 10.48 -10.27
CA PHE A 418 -2.17 11.43 -9.16
C PHE A 418 -3.46 12.25 -9.14
N THR A 419 -3.86 12.80 -10.30
CA THR A 419 -5.11 13.56 -10.44
C THR A 419 -6.34 12.68 -10.18
N ASP A 420 -6.38 11.44 -10.67
CA ASP A 420 -7.46 10.49 -10.34
C ASP A 420 -7.59 10.27 -8.82
N LEU A 421 -6.46 10.09 -8.13
CA LEU A 421 -6.46 9.96 -6.67
C LEU A 421 -6.93 11.25 -5.98
N MET A 422 -6.47 12.43 -6.40
CA MET A 422 -6.94 13.69 -5.84
C MET A 422 -8.45 13.85 -6.00
N HIS A 423 -8.99 13.58 -7.20
CA HIS A 423 -10.42 13.69 -7.47
C HIS A 423 -11.23 12.63 -6.72
N LEU A 424 -10.71 11.40 -6.58
CA LEU A 424 -11.31 10.37 -5.75
C LEU A 424 -11.48 10.84 -4.30
N GLN A 425 -10.50 11.57 -3.75
CA GLN A 425 -10.53 12.13 -2.39
C GLN A 425 -11.39 13.40 -2.26
N GLY A 426 -11.92 13.93 -3.37
CA GLY A 426 -12.62 15.22 -3.40
C GLY A 426 -11.70 16.43 -3.30
N ILE A 427 -10.41 16.26 -3.62
CA ILE A 427 -9.40 17.31 -3.62
C ILE A 427 -9.41 18.01 -4.98
N GLU A 428 -9.62 19.32 -4.96
CA GLU A 428 -9.65 20.17 -6.14
C GLU A 428 -8.23 20.40 -6.67
N VAL A 429 -8.03 20.10 -7.96
CA VAL A 429 -6.79 20.32 -8.69
C VAL A 429 -7.04 21.38 -9.75
N HIS A 430 -6.09 22.30 -9.91
CA HIS A 430 -6.17 23.36 -10.90
C HIS A 430 -4.89 23.43 -11.73
N SER A 431 -4.95 24.00 -12.92
CA SER A 431 -3.77 24.38 -13.72
C SER A 431 -3.53 25.88 -13.65
N ALA A 432 -2.26 26.28 -13.71
CA ALA A 432 -1.85 27.67 -13.75
C ALA A 432 -1.09 28.01 -15.03
N GLU A 433 -1.29 29.23 -15.53
CA GLU A 433 -0.34 29.88 -16.44
C GLU A 433 1.02 30.05 -15.75
N ALA A 434 2.09 30.24 -16.53
CA ALA A 434 3.44 30.43 -15.99
C ALA A 434 3.50 31.55 -14.92
N PHE A 435 4.07 31.26 -13.75
CA PHE A 435 4.08 32.16 -12.61
C PHE A 435 5.39 32.08 -11.83
N ARG A 436 5.57 32.97 -10.83
CA ARG A 436 6.70 32.91 -9.90
C ARG A 436 6.22 32.76 -8.47
N ALA A 437 6.86 31.88 -7.71
CA ALA A 437 6.53 31.65 -6.32
C ALA A 437 7.75 31.28 -5.47
N SER A 438 7.56 31.33 -4.16
CA SER A 438 8.51 30.90 -3.15
C SER A 438 7.86 29.82 -2.27
N GLY A 439 8.70 28.99 -1.65
CA GLY A 439 8.24 27.82 -0.94
C GLY A 439 9.37 26.88 -0.56
N LYS A 440 9.08 25.59 -0.61
CA LYS A 440 10.05 24.51 -0.37
C LYS A 440 9.92 23.42 -1.43
N ASP A 441 11.03 22.79 -1.76
CA ASP A 441 11.03 21.55 -2.54
C ASP A 441 10.82 20.32 -1.65
N THR A 442 10.79 19.13 -2.26
CA THR A 442 10.60 17.83 -1.59
C THR A 442 11.67 17.50 -0.54
N PHE A 443 12.82 18.17 -0.56
CA PHE A 443 13.87 18.03 0.47
C PHE A 443 13.71 19.04 1.62
N GLY A 444 12.68 19.88 1.57
CA GLY A 444 12.45 20.97 2.51
C GLY A 444 13.40 22.17 2.30
N ARG A 445 14.13 22.23 1.18
CA ARG A 445 15.03 23.36 0.87
C ARG A 445 14.18 24.54 0.44
N ALA A 446 14.55 25.74 0.92
CA ALA A 446 13.85 26.95 0.56
C ALA A 446 14.10 27.30 -0.93
N ILE A 447 13.02 27.50 -1.67
CA ILE A 447 13.06 28.06 -3.02
C ILE A 447 12.54 29.50 -2.99
N ASN A 448 13.27 30.42 -3.62
CA ASN A 448 12.97 31.84 -3.55
C ASN A 448 12.67 32.39 -4.94
N ASN A 449 11.41 32.76 -5.16
CA ASN A 449 10.94 33.43 -6.36
C ASN A 449 11.38 32.69 -7.64
N ILE A 450 11.15 31.38 -7.73
CA ILE A 450 11.51 30.59 -8.93
C ILE A 450 10.40 30.66 -9.97
N GLN A 451 10.72 30.41 -11.23
CA GLN A 451 9.75 30.37 -12.33
C GLN A 451 9.13 28.98 -12.43
N PHE A 452 7.80 28.92 -12.42
CA PHE A 452 7.02 27.74 -12.73
C PHE A 452 6.49 27.84 -14.17
N PRO A 453 6.52 26.74 -14.94
CA PRO A 453 6.06 26.72 -16.32
C PRO A 453 4.53 26.75 -16.42
N ASP A 454 4.04 27.03 -17.63
CA ASP A 454 2.63 26.86 -17.99
C ASP A 454 2.18 25.40 -17.78
N GLY A 455 0.93 25.22 -17.34
CA GLY A 455 0.37 23.90 -17.06
C GLY A 455 0.73 23.33 -15.69
N THR A 456 1.50 24.05 -14.87
CA THR A 456 1.78 23.65 -13.48
C THR A 456 0.47 23.41 -12.72
N LEU A 457 0.33 22.23 -12.12
CA LEU A 457 -0.85 21.93 -11.31
C LEU A 457 -0.72 22.58 -9.93
N ILE A 458 -1.80 23.18 -9.46
CA ILE A 458 -1.91 23.85 -8.17
C ILE A 458 -3.04 23.24 -7.36
N ILE A 459 -2.70 22.78 -6.16
CA ILE A 459 -3.67 22.34 -5.16
C ILE A 459 -3.60 23.32 -3.99
N ARG A 460 -4.68 24.05 -3.73
CA ARG A 460 -4.75 24.94 -2.57
C ARG A 460 -5.00 24.14 -1.30
N GLY A 461 -4.39 24.55 -0.19
CA GLY A 461 -4.67 24.00 1.14
C GLY A 461 -6.05 24.37 1.66
N ALA A 462 -6.53 25.58 1.37
CA ALA A 462 -7.85 26.05 1.77
C ALA A 462 -8.97 25.43 0.92
N GLN A 463 -9.37 24.21 1.28
CA GLN A 463 -10.49 23.46 0.71
C GLN A 463 -11.37 22.90 1.84
N PRO A 464 -12.62 22.46 1.57
CA PRO A 464 -13.47 21.89 2.60
C PRO A 464 -12.77 20.83 3.46
N ASP A 465 -12.04 19.91 2.83
CA ASP A 465 -11.26 18.83 3.47
C ASP A 465 -9.78 19.22 3.74
N ALA A 466 -9.49 20.50 4.03
CA ALA A 466 -8.12 21.01 4.23
C ALA A 466 -7.19 20.16 5.14
N PRO A 467 -7.67 19.55 6.25
CA PRO A 467 -6.86 18.62 7.04
C PRO A 467 -6.35 17.42 6.24
N LEU A 468 -7.21 16.79 5.43
CA LEU A 468 -6.85 15.64 4.59
C LEU A 468 -5.87 16.08 3.48
N VAL A 469 -6.15 17.20 2.82
CA VAL A 469 -5.25 17.78 1.79
C VAL A 469 -3.85 18.00 2.37
N SER A 470 -3.77 18.64 3.54
CA SER A 470 -2.50 18.95 4.21
C SER A 470 -1.76 17.70 4.67
N THR A 471 -2.49 16.66 5.09
CA THR A 471 -1.91 15.37 5.48
C THR A 471 -1.37 14.60 4.28
N MET A 472 -2.08 14.55 3.16
CA MET A 472 -1.67 13.78 1.98
C MET A 472 -0.52 14.44 1.19
N LEU A 473 -0.52 15.77 1.12
CA LEU A 473 0.43 16.53 0.31
C LEU A 473 1.58 17.14 1.12
N GLY A 474 1.45 17.23 2.45
CA GLY A 474 2.49 17.76 3.34
C GLY A 474 3.80 16.97 3.22
N PHE A 475 4.92 17.68 3.06
CA PHE A 475 6.21 17.03 2.78
C PHE A 475 6.81 16.31 3.97
N ASP A 476 6.59 16.80 5.19
CA ASP A 476 7.33 16.32 6.36
C ASP A 476 6.56 16.54 7.67
N PRO A 477 5.58 15.66 7.99
CA PRO A 477 4.85 15.73 9.24
C PRO A 477 5.82 15.53 10.43
N ARG A 478 5.64 16.33 11.49
CA ARG A 478 6.51 16.32 12.68
C ARG A 478 5.79 15.78 13.90
N MET A 479 6.44 14.81 14.56
CA MET A 479 6.05 14.31 15.87
C MET A 479 6.57 15.28 16.95
N ASP A 480 5.87 15.36 18.08
CA ASP A 480 6.28 16.19 19.20
C ASP A 480 7.50 15.65 19.96
N ASP A 481 8.19 16.53 20.67
CA ASP A 481 9.43 16.20 21.41
C ASP A 481 9.19 15.18 22.53
N GLU A 482 8.00 15.18 23.13
CA GLU A 482 7.64 14.27 24.21
C GLU A 482 7.55 12.82 23.71
N PHE A 483 6.85 12.62 22.58
CA PHE A 483 6.79 11.35 21.89
C PHE A 483 8.17 10.90 21.44
N LEU A 484 8.98 11.77 20.80
CA LEU A 484 10.33 11.39 20.35
C LEU A 484 11.22 10.94 21.51
N ALA A 485 11.11 11.56 22.68
CA ALA A 485 11.85 11.16 23.87
C ALA A 485 11.39 9.80 24.41
N ASP A 486 10.09 9.50 24.33
CA ASP A 486 9.53 8.22 24.75
C ASP A 486 9.82 7.09 23.76
N GLU A 487 9.70 7.37 22.46
CA GLU A 487 10.09 6.48 21.37
C GLU A 487 11.56 6.06 21.49
N ARG A 488 12.46 7.03 21.65
CA ARG A 488 13.89 6.76 21.84
C ARG A 488 14.13 5.91 23.09
N ARG A 489 13.37 6.14 24.16
CA ARG A 489 13.48 5.38 25.42
C ARG A 489 13.03 3.94 25.23
N GLU A 490 11.94 3.71 24.51
CA GLU A 490 11.42 2.37 24.23
C GLU A 490 12.40 1.58 23.33
N ILE A 491 12.94 2.18 22.28
CA ILE A 491 14.01 1.58 21.47
C ILE A 491 15.20 1.20 22.36
N LEU A 492 15.69 2.11 23.19
CA LEU A 492 16.87 1.85 24.03
C LEU A 492 16.64 0.80 25.12
N LYS A 493 15.42 0.68 25.65
CA LYS A 493 15.11 -0.24 26.77
C LYS A 493 14.61 -1.59 26.30
N LYS A 494 13.88 -1.63 25.19
CA LYS A 494 13.14 -2.82 24.73
C LYS A 494 13.52 -3.26 23.31
N GLY A 495 14.28 -2.45 22.57
CA GLY A 495 14.62 -2.73 21.18
C GLY A 495 13.41 -2.69 20.24
N GLN A 496 12.37 -1.93 20.60
CA GLN A 496 11.10 -1.87 19.87
C GLN A 496 10.63 -0.44 19.74
N SER A 497 10.08 -0.11 18.57
CA SER A 497 9.39 1.15 18.34
C SER A 497 7.99 1.13 18.95
N LYS A 498 7.49 2.30 19.35
CA LYS A 498 6.08 2.53 19.63
C LYS A 498 5.28 2.86 18.37
N LEU A 499 5.91 3.07 17.23
CA LEU A 499 5.18 3.30 15.98
C LEU A 499 4.63 1.96 15.50
N TYR A 500 3.37 1.98 15.05
CA TYR A 500 2.71 0.77 14.58
C TYR A 500 2.82 0.63 13.05
N ASP A 501 2.84 1.76 12.34
CA ASP A 501 2.89 1.82 10.88
C ASP A 501 3.95 2.83 10.41
N VAL A 502 3.91 3.19 9.13
CA VAL A 502 4.90 4.08 8.51
C VAL A 502 4.86 5.49 9.08
N THR A 503 6.04 6.10 9.20
CA THR A 503 6.17 7.48 9.66
C THR A 503 5.88 8.53 8.59
N THR A 504 5.73 8.16 7.31
CA THR A 504 5.41 9.07 6.20
C THR A 504 4.68 8.38 5.03
N TRP A 505 4.01 9.19 4.19
CA TRP A 505 3.13 8.76 3.07
C TRP A 505 2.93 9.86 2.01
N ASN A 506 3.85 10.83 1.90
CA ASN A 506 3.71 11.96 0.99
C ASN A 506 3.39 11.52 -0.46
N ILE A 507 2.20 11.87 -0.96
CA ILE A 507 1.69 11.33 -2.23
C ILE A 507 2.52 11.78 -3.44
N PRO A 508 2.89 13.08 -3.60
CA PRO A 508 3.77 13.49 -4.70
C PRO A 508 5.13 12.75 -4.71
N MET A 509 5.75 12.54 -3.54
CA MET A 509 6.97 11.75 -3.42
C MET A 509 6.74 10.29 -3.81
N MET A 510 5.70 9.63 -3.28
CA MET A 510 5.38 8.24 -3.66
C MET A 510 5.24 8.07 -5.18
N PHE A 511 4.69 9.09 -5.84
CA PHE A 511 4.52 9.10 -7.28
C PHE A 511 5.79 9.51 -8.05
N GLY A 512 6.78 10.10 -7.38
CA GLY A 512 8.01 10.58 -8.00
C GLY A 512 7.77 11.80 -8.87
N LEU A 513 6.82 12.66 -8.46
CA LEU A 513 6.47 13.91 -9.15
C LEU A 513 7.37 15.05 -8.66
N ASP A 514 7.66 15.99 -9.56
CA ASP A 514 8.35 17.23 -9.21
C ASP A 514 7.38 18.19 -8.51
N ALA A 515 7.55 18.34 -7.19
CA ALA A 515 6.57 19.00 -6.36
C ALA A 515 7.19 20.02 -5.40
N TYR A 516 6.44 21.09 -5.15
CA TYR A 516 6.82 22.18 -4.26
C TYR A 516 5.67 22.54 -3.32
N GLU A 517 5.98 22.78 -2.05
CA GLU A 517 5.06 23.41 -1.11
C GLU A 517 5.26 24.92 -1.18
N LEU A 518 4.28 25.63 -1.73
CA LEU A 518 4.30 27.09 -1.87
C LEU A 518 3.86 27.77 -0.58
N THR A 519 4.61 28.79 -0.19
CA THR A 519 4.31 29.66 0.96
C THR A 519 4.08 31.13 0.56
N ALA A 520 4.39 31.50 -0.69
CA ALA A 520 4.10 32.82 -1.25
C ALA A 520 4.05 32.78 -2.78
N GLY A 521 3.24 33.64 -3.38
CA GLY A 521 3.18 33.82 -4.84
C GLY A 521 2.36 32.77 -5.59
N ALA A 522 1.52 31.97 -4.89
CA ALA A 522 0.54 31.13 -5.54
C ALA A 522 -0.42 32.00 -6.40
N PRO A 523 -0.69 31.65 -7.67
CA PRO A 523 -1.54 32.46 -8.57
C PRO A 523 -2.94 32.66 -8.01
N ALA A 524 -3.55 33.82 -8.22
CA ALA A 524 -4.94 34.07 -7.81
C ALA A 524 -5.96 33.42 -8.77
N ARG A 525 -5.67 33.47 -10.08
CA ARG A 525 -6.49 32.86 -11.12
C ARG A 525 -5.95 31.46 -11.43
N LEU A 526 -6.85 30.49 -11.40
CA LEU A 526 -6.57 29.08 -11.62
C LEU A 526 -7.73 28.51 -12.42
N ASP A 527 -7.43 27.61 -13.36
CA ASP A 527 -8.45 26.91 -14.13
C ASP A 527 -8.61 25.49 -13.56
N PRO A 528 -9.82 24.99 -13.30
CA PRO A 528 -10.02 23.61 -12.84
C PRO A 528 -9.35 22.63 -13.80
N PHE A 529 -8.57 21.69 -13.27
CA PHE A 529 -7.84 20.72 -14.06
C PHE A 529 -8.55 19.38 -13.98
N GLU A 530 -8.91 18.84 -15.14
CA GLU A 530 -9.27 17.44 -15.31
C GLU A 530 -8.19 16.81 -16.18
N ALA A 531 -7.72 15.63 -15.79
CA ALA A 531 -6.81 14.88 -16.62
C ALA A 531 -7.47 14.67 -17.99
N PRO A 532 -6.83 15.05 -19.11
CA PRO A 532 -7.42 14.82 -20.42
C PRO A 532 -7.66 13.33 -20.56
N ALA A 533 -8.83 12.94 -21.09
CA ALA A 533 -9.06 11.54 -21.42
C ALA A 533 -7.92 11.07 -22.32
N SER A 534 -7.18 10.04 -21.89
CA SER A 534 -6.01 9.51 -22.58
C SER A 534 -6.33 9.32 -24.07
N ARG A 535 -5.74 10.17 -24.92
CA ARG A 535 -5.98 10.22 -26.37
C ARG A 535 -4.63 10.10 -27.05
N SER A 536 -4.26 8.88 -27.41
CA SER A 536 -3.14 8.69 -28.31
C SER A 536 -3.49 9.20 -29.72
N THR A 537 -2.49 9.73 -30.39
CA THR A 537 -2.58 10.13 -31.79
C THR A 537 -2.68 8.90 -32.70
N PRO A 538 -3.38 8.99 -33.84
CA PRO A 538 -3.36 7.90 -34.82
C PRO A 538 -1.94 7.61 -35.30
N VAL A 539 -1.50 6.37 -35.10
CA VAL A 539 -0.14 5.94 -35.46
C VAL A 539 0.08 6.09 -36.96
N GLY A 540 1.12 6.82 -37.36
CA GLY A 540 1.49 7.06 -38.75
C GLY A 540 2.00 5.81 -39.49
N ALA A 541 2.16 5.90 -40.81
CA ALA A 541 2.92 4.91 -41.57
C ALA A 541 4.42 5.21 -41.40
N ALA A 542 5.22 4.17 -41.16
CA ALA A 542 6.67 4.26 -41.01
C ALA A 542 7.36 3.49 -42.15
N ASP A 543 8.53 3.97 -42.58
CA ASP A 543 9.43 3.24 -43.47
C ASP A 543 10.47 2.42 -42.70
N VAL A 544 10.76 2.79 -41.44
CA VAL A 544 11.82 2.16 -40.62
C VAL A 544 11.27 1.55 -39.32
N ALA A 545 10.64 2.36 -38.46
CA ALA A 545 10.21 1.91 -37.15
C ALA A 545 9.08 2.77 -36.55
N TRP A 546 8.47 2.26 -35.49
CA TRP A 546 7.68 3.06 -34.54
C TRP A 546 8.43 3.17 -33.22
N VAL A 547 8.46 4.37 -32.66
CA VAL A 547 9.15 4.66 -31.39
C VAL A 547 8.16 5.24 -30.38
N VAL A 548 8.21 4.74 -29.15
CA VAL A 548 7.48 5.26 -27.99
C VAL A 548 8.49 5.69 -26.93
N ASP A 549 8.34 6.91 -26.41
CA ASP A 549 9.28 7.48 -25.45
C ASP A 549 9.37 6.64 -24.15
N GLY A 550 10.59 6.38 -23.71
CA GLY A 550 10.91 5.60 -22.52
C GLY A 550 10.62 6.30 -21.18
N ALA A 551 10.32 7.60 -21.19
CA ALA A 551 10.10 8.38 -19.97
C ALA A 551 8.84 7.98 -19.19
N ASP A 552 7.80 7.50 -19.88
CA ASP A 552 6.54 7.12 -19.24
C ASP A 552 6.60 5.71 -18.61
N ASP A 553 5.94 5.55 -17.46
CA ASP A 553 5.93 4.30 -16.70
C ASP A 553 5.28 3.15 -17.48
N ASP A 554 4.27 3.44 -18.30
CA ASP A 554 3.50 2.44 -19.03
C ASP A 554 4.18 1.97 -20.33
N THR A 555 5.30 2.59 -20.71
CA THR A 555 6.14 2.11 -21.82
C THR A 555 6.69 0.69 -21.58
N ALA A 556 6.96 0.31 -20.33
CA ALA A 556 7.34 -1.06 -19.99
C ALA A 556 6.18 -2.05 -20.18
N MET A 557 4.94 -1.64 -19.86
CA MET A 557 3.75 -2.45 -20.12
C MET A 557 3.50 -2.60 -21.63
N LEU A 558 3.69 -1.53 -22.41
CA LEU A 558 3.62 -1.59 -23.87
C LEU A 558 4.59 -2.63 -24.45
N ALA A 559 5.86 -2.59 -24.03
CA ALA A 559 6.88 -3.54 -24.49
C ALA A 559 6.43 -4.98 -24.22
N ALA A 560 5.92 -5.25 -23.02
CA ALA A 560 5.45 -6.57 -22.64
C ALA A 560 4.24 -7.04 -23.47
N GLN A 561 3.23 -6.16 -23.66
CA GLN A 561 2.05 -6.48 -24.46
C GLN A 561 2.39 -6.74 -25.94
N LEU A 562 3.36 -6.02 -26.49
CA LEU A 562 3.86 -6.26 -27.84
C LEU A 562 4.55 -7.62 -27.96
N MET A 563 5.43 -7.96 -27.01
CA MET A 563 6.11 -9.27 -26.98
C MET A 563 5.13 -10.43 -26.77
N GLU A 564 4.07 -10.26 -25.97
CA GLU A 564 3.00 -11.26 -25.83
C GLU A 564 2.23 -11.50 -27.14
N ARG A 565 2.17 -10.50 -28.02
CA ARG A 565 1.63 -10.61 -29.38
C ARG A 565 2.64 -11.15 -30.40
N GLY A 566 3.85 -11.50 -29.97
CA GLY A 566 4.93 -12.02 -30.80
C GLY A 566 5.70 -10.95 -31.59
N VAL A 567 5.55 -9.68 -31.23
CA VAL A 567 6.32 -8.57 -31.82
C VAL A 567 7.70 -8.54 -31.17
N GLU A 568 8.73 -8.46 -32.02
CA GLU A 568 10.11 -8.23 -31.63
C GLU A 568 10.28 -6.76 -31.24
N VAL A 569 10.75 -6.51 -30.01
CA VAL A 569 10.83 -5.17 -29.43
C VAL A 569 12.28 -4.87 -29.05
N ARG A 570 12.78 -3.70 -29.46
CA ARG A 570 14.08 -3.18 -29.01
C ARG A 570 13.91 -2.05 -28.01
N ILE A 571 14.86 -1.89 -27.11
CA ILE A 571 14.97 -0.75 -26.20
C ILE A 571 16.21 0.08 -26.52
N ALA A 572 16.03 1.38 -26.66
CA ALA A 572 17.12 2.33 -26.83
C ALA A 572 17.85 2.57 -25.49
N THR A 573 19.16 2.35 -25.45
CA THR A 573 19.96 2.47 -24.21
C THR A 573 20.47 3.89 -23.95
N LYS A 574 20.46 4.73 -24.98
CA LYS A 574 20.81 6.16 -24.93
C LYS A 574 19.63 7.00 -25.44
N PRO A 575 19.57 8.30 -25.14
CA PRO A 575 18.68 9.22 -25.83
C PRO A 575 18.92 9.17 -27.35
N ILE A 576 17.84 9.29 -28.13
CA ILE A 576 17.88 9.25 -29.59
C ILE A 576 17.17 10.46 -30.18
N THR A 577 17.68 10.98 -31.29
CA THR A 577 17.02 12.03 -32.07
C THR A 577 16.95 11.59 -33.52
N TRP A 578 15.73 11.32 -34.00
CA TRP A 578 15.45 10.89 -35.37
C TRP A 578 14.36 11.75 -35.98
N ALA A 579 14.61 12.27 -37.18
CA ALA A 579 13.63 13.07 -37.95
C ALA A 579 13.00 14.22 -37.12
N ALA A 580 13.83 14.96 -36.36
CA ALA A 580 13.43 16.05 -35.45
C ALA A 580 12.57 15.64 -34.23
N HIS A 581 12.42 14.34 -33.95
CA HIS A 581 11.85 13.83 -32.71
C HIS A 581 12.96 13.34 -31.78
N SER A 582 12.94 13.81 -30.53
CA SER A 582 13.83 13.35 -29.47
C SER A 582 13.08 12.37 -28.57
N PHE A 583 13.75 11.28 -28.19
CA PHE A 583 13.21 10.28 -27.28
C PHE A 583 14.20 9.94 -26.17
N SER A 584 13.68 9.64 -24.98
CA SER A 584 14.50 9.31 -23.82
C SER A 584 15.17 7.94 -23.94
N ARG A 585 16.20 7.70 -23.12
CA ARG A 585 16.69 6.32 -22.88
C ARG A 585 15.52 5.45 -22.35
N GLY A 586 15.54 4.17 -22.68
CA GLY A 586 14.43 3.24 -22.39
C GLY A 586 13.29 3.26 -23.40
N SER A 587 13.43 4.02 -24.50
CA SER A 587 12.38 4.09 -25.52
C SER A 587 12.17 2.75 -26.22
N VAL A 588 10.90 2.40 -26.42
CA VAL A 588 10.47 1.20 -27.12
C VAL A 588 10.53 1.44 -28.61
N VAL A 589 11.28 0.60 -29.32
CA VAL A 589 11.52 0.69 -30.76
C VAL A 589 11.03 -0.59 -31.42
N VAL A 590 10.01 -0.47 -32.27
CA VAL A 590 9.46 -1.56 -33.07
C VAL A 590 9.89 -1.36 -34.51
N THR A 591 10.90 -2.10 -34.95
CA THR A 591 11.42 -1.98 -36.31
C THR A 591 10.59 -2.83 -37.28
N ILE A 592 10.47 -2.35 -38.52
CA ILE A 592 9.86 -3.15 -39.59
C ILE A 592 10.73 -4.37 -39.93
N ASP A 593 12.05 -4.26 -39.77
CA ASP A 593 13.00 -5.31 -40.14
C ASP A 593 12.90 -6.55 -39.23
N ASP A 594 12.85 -6.35 -37.91
CA ASP A 594 12.71 -7.43 -36.93
C ASP A 594 11.30 -8.09 -37.00
N ASN A 595 10.32 -7.39 -37.61
CA ASN A 595 8.90 -7.75 -37.55
C ASN A 595 8.25 -8.02 -38.92
N ARG A 596 9.04 -8.42 -39.92
CA ARG A 596 8.56 -8.68 -41.31
C ARG A 596 7.45 -9.73 -41.40
N GLN A 597 7.34 -10.62 -40.41
CA GLN A 597 6.27 -11.62 -40.28
C GLN A 597 4.86 -11.02 -40.15
N PHE A 598 4.74 -9.76 -39.71
CA PHE A 598 3.46 -9.05 -39.55
C PHE A 598 3.15 -8.11 -40.72
N SER A 599 3.67 -8.40 -41.92
CA SER A 599 3.63 -7.50 -43.09
C SER A 599 2.19 -7.08 -43.44
N GLY A 600 1.86 -5.81 -43.16
CA GLY A 600 0.54 -5.20 -43.38
C GLY A 600 -0.27 -4.94 -42.10
N ASP A 601 -0.01 -5.67 -41.01
CA ASP A 601 -0.74 -5.56 -39.74
C ASP A 601 0.07 -4.90 -38.62
N LEU A 602 1.42 -4.85 -38.72
CA LEU A 602 2.29 -4.35 -37.65
C LEU A 602 1.90 -2.97 -37.12
N ARG A 603 1.59 -2.02 -38.03
CA ARG A 603 1.10 -0.68 -37.66
C ARG A 603 -0.15 -0.75 -36.79
N ARG A 604 -1.10 -1.61 -37.15
CA ARG A 604 -2.35 -1.81 -36.40
C ARG A 604 -2.07 -2.44 -35.05
N ILE A 605 -1.16 -3.42 -34.97
CA ILE A 605 -0.76 -4.04 -33.69
C ILE A 605 -0.14 -3.00 -32.76
N VAL A 606 0.80 -2.18 -33.25
CA VAL A 606 1.42 -1.08 -32.48
C VAL A 606 0.35 -0.11 -31.98
N GLN A 607 -0.58 0.30 -32.85
CA GLN A 607 -1.67 1.20 -32.49
C GLN A 607 -2.64 0.59 -31.46
N ASP A 608 -3.04 -0.66 -31.64
CA ASP A 608 -3.97 -1.38 -30.76
C ASP A 608 -3.34 -1.70 -29.40
N SER A 609 -2.00 -1.70 -29.30
CA SER A 609 -1.26 -1.86 -28.04
C SER A 609 -0.96 -0.52 -27.36
N SER A 610 -0.59 0.54 -28.09
CA SER A 610 -0.23 1.82 -27.47
C SER A 610 -1.45 2.67 -27.08
N ARG A 611 -2.54 2.61 -27.86
CA ARG A 611 -3.72 3.45 -27.66
C ARG A 611 -4.44 3.26 -26.33
N PRO A 612 -4.68 2.04 -25.83
CA PRO A 612 -5.32 1.84 -24.52
C PRO A 612 -4.48 2.39 -23.36
N LEU A 613 -3.16 2.55 -23.56
CA LEU A 613 -2.21 3.06 -22.60
C LEU A 613 -2.00 4.59 -22.71
N GLY A 614 -2.69 5.26 -23.64
CA GLY A 614 -2.49 6.69 -23.88
C GLY A 614 -1.15 7.05 -24.55
N LEU A 615 -0.34 6.06 -24.95
CA LEU A 615 1.01 6.30 -25.45
C LEU A 615 1.04 6.60 -26.95
N ASP A 616 1.79 7.64 -27.32
CA ASP A 616 2.03 8.02 -28.71
C ASP A 616 3.18 7.20 -29.33
N ALA A 617 2.84 6.44 -30.37
CA ALA A 617 3.82 5.73 -31.19
C ALA A 617 4.15 6.56 -32.45
N ILE A 618 5.34 7.15 -32.45
CA ILE A 618 5.82 8.03 -33.51
C ILE A 618 6.43 7.19 -34.63
N ALA A 619 5.93 7.37 -35.85
CA ALA A 619 6.48 6.74 -37.04
C ALA A 619 7.76 7.45 -37.50
N VAL A 620 8.84 6.69 -37.68
CA VAL A 620 10.12 7.20 -38.18
C VAL A 620 10.48 6.56 -39.52
N ASN A 621 10.99 7.39 -40.44
CA ASN A 621 11.34 6.99 -41.81
C ASN A 621 12.86 6.93 -42.05
N THR A 622 13.65 7.20 -41.02
CA THR A 622 15.11 7.07 -41.01
C THR A 622 15.54 6.55 -39.64
N GLY A 623 16.56 5.70 -39.61
CA GLY A 623 17.26 5.28 -38.39
C GLY A 623 18.61 5.96 -38.20
N LEU A 624 18.89 7.02 -38.98
CA LEU A 624 20.12 7.83 -38.88
C LEU A 624 19.97 8.84 -37.75
N GLY A 625 20.81 8.73 -36.72
CA GLY A 625 20.92 9.67 -35.61
C GLY A 625 21.52 11.01 -36.04
N GLU A 626 21.11 12.09 -35.37
CA GLU A 626 21.75 13.39 -35.56
C GLU A 626 23.13 13.44 -34.88
N GLY A 627 24.17 13.77 -35.63
CA GLY A 627 25.53 13.94 -35.10
C GLY A 627 26.14 12.64 -34.59
N GLU A 628 26.43 12.57 -33.29
CA GLU A 628 26.99 11.39 -32.61
C GLU A 628 25.91 10.55 -31.89
N LEU A 629 24.63 10.89 -32.05
CA LEU A 629 23.54 10.13 -31.45
C LEU A 629 23.38 8.76 -32.15
N PRO A 630 22.81 7.76 -31.46
CA PRO A 630 22.76 6.39 -31.98
C PRO A 630 22.00 6.23 -33.30
N ASP A 631 22.61 5.49 -34.22
CA ASP A 631 21.96 4.94 -35.40
C ASP A 631 21.27 3.61 -35.09
N LEU A 632 20.10 3.35 -35.67
CA LEU A 632 19.27 2.16 -35.39
C LEU A 632 20.03 0.82 -35.51
N GLY A 633 20.99 0.74 -36.44
CA GLY A 633 21.81 -0.46 -36.64
C GLY A 633 22.96 -0.64 -35.64
N GLY A 634 23.15 0.30 -34.70
CA GLY A 634 24.20 0.26 -33.69
C GLY A 634 23.86 -0.55 -32.44
N GLU A 635 24.82 -0.65 -31.53
CA GLU A 635 24.70 -1.47 -30.31
C GLU A 635 23.73 -0.93 -29.25
N ASN A 636 23.27 0.32 -29.39
CA ASN A 636 22.40 0.98 -28.41
C ASN A 636 20.92 0.61 -28.53
N PHE A 637 20.58 -0.42 -29.33
CA PHE A 637 19.21 -0.90 -29.53
C PHE A 637 19.12 -2.40 -29.19
N VAL A 638 18.91 -2.68 -27.92
CA VAL A 638 18.92 -4.05 -27.38
C VAL A 638 17.58 -4.72 -27.66
N LEU A 639 17.62 -5.85 -28.36
CA LEU A 639 16.43 -6.71 -28.57
C LEU A 639 16.05 -7.37 -27.24
N LEU A 640 14.78 -7.25 -26.86
CA LEU A 640 14.25 -7.86 -25.65
C LEU A 640 13.94 -9.34 -25.86
N GLU A 641 14.00 -10.09 -24.76
CA GLU A 641 13.45 -11.45 -24.68
C GLU A 641 12.12 -11.40 -23.93
N ARG A 642 11.10 -12.10 -24.45
CA ARG A 642 9.78 -12.13 -23.81
C ARG A 642 9.87 -12.70 -22.38
N PRO A 643 9.36 -11.99 -21.36
CA PRO A 643 9.38 -12.49 -19.99
C PRO A 643 8.41 -13.66 -19.80
N ARG A 644 8.87 -14.71 -19.12
CA ARG A 644 8.10 -15.85 -18.62
C ARG A 644 8.30 -15.88 -17.12
N VAL A 645 7.35 -15.28 -16.42
CA VAL A 645 7.51 -14.90 -15.01
C VAL A 645 6.95 -15.96 -14.09
N ALA A 646 7.71 -16.27 -13.05
CA ALA A 646 7.23 -17.00 -11.89
C ALA A 646 7.36 -16.13 -10.62
N LEU A 647 6.33 -16.15 -9.78
CA LEU A 647 6.28 -15.50 -8.48
C LEU A 647 6.23 -16.57 -7.38
N VAL A 648 7.24 -16.60 -6.51
CA VAL A 648 7.25 -17.52 -5.35
C VAL A 648 6.27 -17.04 -4.28
N SER A 649 5.55 -17.97 -3.67
CA SER A 649 4.46 -17.71 -2.73
C SER A 649 4.30 -18.86 -1.72
N ARG A 650 3.39 -18.70 -0.75
CA ARG A 650 3.05 -19.64 0.34
C ARG A 650 4.05 -19.68 1.50
N ASP A 651 3.61 -20.34 2.57
CA ASP A 651 4.37 -20.63 3.80
C ASP A 651 5.14 -19.42 4.35
N SER A 652 6.46 -19.34 4.09
CA SER A 652 7.32 -18.27 4.60
C SER A 652 7.10 -16.91 3.90
N VAL A 653 6.59 -16.87 2.66
CA VAL A 653 6.47 -15.64 1.88
C VAL A 653 5.52 -14.63 2.54
N ASN A 654 5.97 -13.37 2.68
CA ASN A 654 5.14 -12.26 3.10
C ASN A 654 4.02 -12.00 2.08
N SER A 655 2.77 -12.20 2.51
CA SER A 655 1.60 -12.10 1.63
C SER A 655 1.35 -10.68 1.12
N TYR A 656 1.71 -9.63 1.86
CA TYR A 656 1.53 -8.24 1.42
C TYR A 656 2.47 -7.90 0.26
N ASP A 657 3.74 -8.30 0.36
CA ASP A 657 4.72 -8.05 -0.70
C ASP A 657 4.42 -8.90 -1.94
N ALA A 658 4.14 -10.19 -1.77
CA ALA A 658 3.73 -11.07 -2.87
C ALA A 658 2.44 -10.60 -3.54
N GLY A 659 1.46 -10.15 -2.75
CA GLY A 659 0.19 -9.61 -3.23
C GLY A 659 0.36 -8.34 -4.06
N ALA A 660 1.18 -7.40 -3.60
CA ALA A 660 1.45 -6.17 -4.33
C ALA A 660 2.16 -6.41 -5.66
N ILE A 661 3.12 -7.34 -5.70
CA ILE A 661 3.80 -7.76 -6.92
C ILE A 661 2.82 -8.46 -7.86
N TRP A 662 2.00 -9.38 -7.34
CA TRP A 662 1.01 -10.09 -8.14
C TRP A 662 0.01 -9.13 -8.78
N HIS A 663 -0.55 -8.20 -8.00
CA HIS A 663 -1.46 -7.17 -8.51
C HIS A 663 -0.82 -6.28 -9.59
N GLU A 664 0.44 -5.89 -9.40
CA GLU A 664 1.15 -5.08 -10.40
C GLU A 664 1.32 -5.84 -11.72
N LEU A 665 1.75 -7.10 -11.67
CA LEU A 665 2.02 -7.87 -12.89
C LEU A 665 0.73 -8.36 -13.56
N ASP A 666 -0.24 -8.86 -12.79
CA ASP A 666 -1.48 -9.44 -13.30
C ASP A 666 -2.53 -8.37 -13.60
N TYR A 667 -2.98 -7.63 -12.57
CA TYR A 667 -4.09 -6.69 -12.71
C TYR A 667 -3.69 -5.41 -13.46
N ARG A 668 -2.54 -4.82 -13.14
CA ARG A 668 -2.11 -3.54 -13.76
C ARG A 668 -1.48 -3.75 -15.13
N MET A 669 -0.58 -4.72 -15.27
CA MET A 669 0.16 -4.93 -16.53
C MET A 669 -0.49 -5.95 -17.47
N GLY A 670 -1.36 -6.84 -16.96
CA GLY A 670 -1.99 -7.89 -17.77
C GLY A 670 -1.00 -8.99 -18.20
N LEU A 671 0.04 -9.24 -17.41
CA LEU A 671 1.08 -10.22 -17.74
C LEU A 671 0.68 -11.63 -17.31
N PRO A 672 0.84 -12.64 -18.18
CA PRO A 672 0.79 -14.03 -17.75
C PRO A 672 1.94 -14.32 -16.77
N LEU A 673 1.61 -14.80 -15.56
CA LEU A 673 2.59 -15.32 -14.62
C LEU A 673 2.13 -16.61 -13.95
N SER A 674 3.11 -17.38 -13.47
CA SER A 674 2.86 -18.55 -12.63
C SER A 674 3.17 -18.25 -11.17
N VAL A 675 2.18 -18.44 -10.29
CA VAL A 675 2.41 -18.39 -8.84
C VAL A 675 2.89 -19.77 -8.37
N LEU A 676 4.09 -19.84 -7.82
CA LEU A 676 4.74 -21.08 -7.39
C LEU A 676 4.64 -21.24 -5.88
N ASP A 677 4.38 -22.47 -5.44
CA ASP A 677 4.43 -22.86 -4.03
C ASP A 677 5.88 -23.11 -3.62
N GLU A 678 6.38 -22.39 -2.62
CA GLU A 678 7.76 -22.51 -2.15
C GLU A 678 8.14 -23.93 -1.70
N ASP A 679 7.20 -24.73 -1.19
CA ASP A 679 7.49 -26.10 -0.72
C ASP A 679 7.62 -27.10 -1.88
N SER A 680 7.03 -26.77 -3.03
CA SER A 680 7.05 -27.65 -4.20
C SER A 680 8.09 -27.22 -5.24
N VAL A 681 8.63 -26.01 -5.12
CA VAL A 681 9.44 -25.37 -6.17
C VAL A 681 10.72 -26.15 -6.52
N SER A 682 11.31 -26.84 -5.55
CA SER A 682 12.51 -27.68 -5.73
C SER A 682 12.29 -28.88 -6.66
N PHE A 683 11.04 -29.29 -6.87
CA PHE A 683 10.65 -30.37 -7.79
C PHE A 683 10.08 -29.85 -9.12
N MET A 684 9.95 -28.53 -9.28
CA MET A 684 9.38 -27.93 -10.48
C MET A 684 10.42 -27.76 -11.60
N ASP A 685 9.95 -27.78 -12.85
CA ASP A 685 10.78 -27.46 -14.00
C ASP A 685 10.96 -25.94 -14.16
N LEU A 686 11.99 -25.38 -13.52
CA LEU A 686 12.29 -23.95 -13.55
C LEU A 686 12.61 -23.43 -14.96
N ARG A 687 12.96 -24.30 -15.92
CA ARG A 687 13.29 -23.91 -17.31
C ARG A 687 12.08 -23.34 -18.07
N ARG A 688 10.87 -23.48 -17.52
CA ARG A 688 9.66 -22.83 -18.06
C ARG A 688 9.66 -21.32 -17.88
N TYR A 689 10.53 -20.82 -17.00
CA TYR A 689 10.63 -19.41 -16.62
C TYR A 689 12.02 -18.89 -16.97
N ASN A 690 12.09 -17.62 -17.39
CA ASN A 690 13.34 -16.86 -17.49
C ASN A 690 13.44 -15.77 -16.42
N THR A 691 12.35 -15.48 -15.70
CA THR A 691 12.33 -14.57 -14.56
C THR A 691 11.64 -15.24 -13.38
N ILE A 692 12.29 -15.25 -12.22
CA ILE A 692 11.74 -15.72 -10.95
C ILE A 692 11.84 -14.57 -9.95
N ILE A 693 10.69 -14.22 -9.34
CA ILE A 693 10.60 -13.22 -8.28
C ILE A 693 10.38 -13.93 -6.96
N VAL A 694 11.24 -13.62 -5.98
CA VAL A 694 11.13 -14.09 -4.60
C VAL A 694 10.85 -12.87 -3.71
N PRO A 695 9.59 -12.69 -3.25
CA PRO A 695 9.21 -11.59 -2.37
C PRO A 695 9.90 -11.69 -1.00
N ALA A 696 9.68 -10.68 -0.16
CA ALA A 696 10.03 -10.75 1.26
C ALA A 696 9.46 -12.03 1.91
N ALA A 697 10.20 -12.60 2.86
CA ALA A 697 9.83 -13.79 3.60
C ALA A 697 10.01 -13.62 5.11
N TRP A 698 9.22 -14.36 5.88
CA TRP A 698 9.32 -14.49 7.33
C TRP A 698 10.15 -15.74 7.67
N GLY A 699 11.14 -15.60 8.55
CA GLY A 699 12.00 -16.74 8.91
C GLY A 699 12.97 -17.12 7.78
N GLU A 700 13.07 -18.41 7.46
CA GLU A 700 13.97 -18.90 6.41
C GLU A 700 13.41 -18.61 5.01
N SER A 701 14.14 -17.82 4.22
CA SER A 701 13.72 -17.43 2.87
C SER A 701 13.65 -18.63 1.90
N PRO A 702 12.72 -18.62 0.93
CA PRO A 702 12.66 -19.61 -0.15
C PRO A 702 13.96 -19.72 -0.94
N VAL A 703 14.73 -18.63 -1.04
CA VAL A 703 16.05 -18.64 -1.70
C VAL A 703 16.94 -19.72 -1.09
N THR A 704 16.99 -19.79 0.24
CA THR A 704 17.80 -20.78 0.97
C THR A 704 17.30 -22.19 0.71
N LYS A 705 15.97 -22.41 0.75
CA LYS A 705 15.33 -23.71 0.47
C LYS A 705 15.64 -24.21 -0.96
N MET A 706 15.65 -23.31 -1.95
CA MET A 706 15.90 -23.64 -3.35
C MET A 706 17.39 -23.85 -3.68
N GLY A 707 18.27 -23.13 -2.99
CA GLY A 707 19.72 -23.29 -3.02
C GLY A 707 20.32 -23.48 -4.42
N GLU A 708 20.96 -24.63 -4.63
CA GLU A 708 21.69 -24.95 -5.86
C GLU A 708 20.80 -25.00 -7.11
N ALA A 709 19.49 -25.30 -6.99
CA ALA A 709 18.58 -25.34 -8.14
C ALA A 709 18.37 -23.93 -8.73
N LEU A 710 18.23 -22.91 -7.87
CA LEU A 710 18.20 -21.52 -8.32
C LEU A 710 19.52 -21.13 -8.98
N LYS A 711 20.64 -21.49 -8.35
CA LYS A 711 21.97 -21.15 -8.88
C LYS A 711 22.19 -21.72 -10.28
N GLN A 712 21.90 -23.01 -10.49
CA GLN A 712 22.01 -23.65 -11.81
C GLN A 712 21.08 -23.00 -12.84
N TRP A 713 19.88 -22.61 -12.42
CA TRP A 713 18.92 -21.91 -13.28
C TRP A 713 19.41 -20.50 -13.66
N VAL A 714 19.96 -19.73 -12.71
CA VAL A 714 20.59 -18.42 -12.97
C VAL A 714 21.79 -18.58 -13.90
N ASP A 715 22.72 -19.51 -13.61
CA ASP A 715 23.89 -19.79 -14.44
C ASP A 715 23.51 -20.09 -15.90
N ALA A 716 22.34 -20.72 -16.11
CA ALA A 716 21.79 -21.09 -17.42
C ALA A 716 21.00 -19.97 -18.12
N GLY A 717 20.97 -18.75 -17.57
CA GLY A 717 20.29 -17.59 -18.18
C GLY A 717 19.10 -17.05 -17.38
N GLY A 718 18.81 -17.57 -16.18
CA GLY A 718 17.71 -17.06 -15.35
C GLY A 718 17.96 -15.64 -14.82
N THR A 719 16.90 -14.84 -14.73
CA THR A 719 16.88 -13.54 -14.02
C THR A 719 16.20 -13.73 -12.67
N LEU A 720 16.97 -13.82 -11.59
CA LEU A 720 16.45 -13.87 -10.22
C LEU A 720 16.23 -12.45 -9.70
N ILE A 721 15.03 -12.17 -9.21
CA ILE A 721 14.69 -10.95 -8.50
C ILE A 721 14.35 -11.33 -7.06
N ALA A 722 15.11 -10.82 -6.08
CA ALA A 722 14.83 -11.05 -4.66
C ALA A 722 14.64 -9.74 -3.92
N ILE A 723 13.69 -9.71 -2.99
CA ILE A 723 13.21 -8.49 -2.33
C ILE A 723 13.35 -8.63 -0.81
N ASP A 724 13.84 -7.58 -0.16
CA ASP A 724 13.91 -7.42 1.28
C ASP A 724 14.64 -8.59 1.98
N SER A 725 14.01 -9.31 2.91
CA SER A 725 14.64 -10.44 3.60
C SER A 725 15.08 -11.57 2.65
N SER A 726 14.46 -11.73 1.48
CA SER A 726 14.93 -12.66 0.45
C SER A 726 16.17 -12.12 -0.28
N ALA A 727 16.29 -10.80 -0.46
CA ALA A 727 17.54 -10.19 -0.91
C ALA A 727 18.66 -10.37 0.13
N ALA A 728 18.35 -10.24 1.41
CA ALA A 728 19.27 -10.51 2.51
C ALA A 728 19.78 -11.96 2.49
N ALA A 729 18.89 -12.93 2.22
CA ALA A 729 19.24 -14.35 2.09
C ALA A 729 20.18 -14.61 0.90
N VAL A 730 19.95 -13.98 -0.26
CA VAL A 730 20.89 -14.04 -1.39
C VAL A 730 22.24 -13.42 -1.01
N ALA A 731 22.24 -12.32 -0.26
CA ALA A 731 23.45 -11.60 0.14
C ALA A 731 24.26 -12.29 1.26
N THR A 732 23.90 -13.50 1.67
CA THR A 732 24.73 -14.30 2.59
C THR A 732 25.92 -14.95 1.87
N SER A 733 27.01 -15.23 2.59
CA SER A 733 28.18 -15.92 2.00
C SER A 733 27.86 -17.32 1.49
N ASP A 734 26.88 -17.98 2.11
CA ASP A 734 26.58 -19.40 1.90
C ASP A 734 25.64 -19.63 0.71
N SER A 735 24.98 -18.59 0.22
CA SER A 735 24.05 -18.66 -0.91
C SER A 735 24.72 -19.08 -2.21
N ASN A 736 25.99 -18.70 -2.41
CA ASN A 736 26.72 -18.81 -3.68
C ASN A 736 25.96 -18.18 -4.89
N LEU A 737 25.04 -17.25 -4.62
CA LEU A 737 24.18 -16.58 -5.61
C LEU A 737 24.61 -15.12 -5.89
N GLY A 738 25.88 -14.79 -5.63
CA GLY A 738 26.47 -13.50 -5.97
C GLY A 738 27.50 -13.01 -4.95
N SER A 739 28.06 -11.84 -5.23
CA SER A 739 29.06 -11.12 -4.45
C SER A 739 28.49 -10.02 -3.55
N VAL A 740 27.22 -9.61 -3.75
CA VAL A 740 26.53 -8.66 -2.88
C VAL A 740 26.47 -9.20 -1.44
N ARG A 741 26.76 -8.36 -0.45
CA ARG A 741 26.74 -8.72 0.97
C ARG A 741 25.91 -7.75 1.80
N GLN A 742 25.53 -8.15 3.01
CA GLN A 742 24.98 -7.20 3.97
C GLN A 742 26.11 -6.43 4.67
N LEU A 743 25.82 -5.21 5.14
CA LEU A 743 26.79 -4.37 5.86
C LEU A 743 27.46 -5.13 7.02
N SER A 744 26.68 -5.87 7.80
CA SER A 744 27.17 -6.66 8.95
C SER A 744 28.26 -7.67 8.58
N ASP A 745 28.23 -8.18 7.35
CA ASP A 745 29.09 -9.28 6.89
C ASP A 745 30.43 -8.77 6.32
N VAL A 746 30.57 -7.46 6.14
CA VAL A 746 31.72 -6.84 5.47
C VAL A 746 32.46 -5.83 6.33
N LEU A 747 32.10 -5.70 7.62
CA LEU A 747 32.73 -4.76 8.53
C LEU A 747 34.22 -5.03 8.77
N ASP A 748 34.68 -6.26 8.50
CA ASP A 748 36.09 -6.64 8.55
C ASP A 748 36.90 -6.19 7.31
N ASP A 749 36.23 -5.88 6.18
CA ASP A 749 36.86 -5.46 4.92
C ASP A 749 35.96 -4.49 4.12
N LEU A 750 35.93 -3.23 4.53
CA LEU A 750 35.18 -2.16 3.86
C LEU A 750 35.96 -1.50 2.71
N SER A 751 37.25 -1.77 2.57
CA SER A 751 38.13 -1.04 1.64
C SER A 751 37.71 -1.24 0.18
N ALA A 752 37.26 -2.43 -0.19
CA ALA A 752 36.77 -2.71 -1.54
C ALA A 752 35.50 -1.91 -1.88
N TYR A 753 34.59 -1.76 -0.92
CA TYR A 753 33.33 -1.03 -1.08
C TYR A 753 33.55 0.49 -1.13
N GLU A 754 34.47 1.00 -0.30
CA GLU A 754 34.88 2.40 -0.32
C GLU A 754 35.53 2.75 -1.66
N LEU A 755 36.42 1.90 -2.18
CA LEU A 755 37.03 2.10 -3.48
C LEU A 755 36.00 2.07 -4.63
N ALA A 756 35.01 1.18 -4.55
CA ALA A 756 33.91 1.14 -5.51
C ALA A 756 33.12 2.46 -5.52
N LEU A 757 32.83 3.02 -4.35
CA LEU A 757 32.13 4.30 -4.21
C LEU A 757 32.94 5.47 -4.79
N LEU A 758 34.25 5.53 -4.48
CA LEU A 758 35.14 6.54 -5.02
C LEU A 758 35.24 6.47 -6.55
N ARG A 759 35.32 5.25 -7.09
CA ARG A 759 35.35 5.01 -8.53
C ARG A 759 34.05 5.45 -9.22
N GLU A 760 32.90 5.12 -8.63
CA GLU A 760 31.59 5.57 -9.12
C GLU A 760 31.53 7.10 -9.18
N HIS A 761 31.96 7.77 -8.11
CA HIS A 761 31.97 9.24 -8.08
C HIS A 761 32.91 9.85 -9.12
N ALA A 762 34.17 9.41 -9.15
CA ALA A 762 35.17 9.92 -10.10
C ALA A 762 34.79 9.62 -11.56
N GLY A 763 34.04 8.55 -11.81
CA GLY A 763 33.52 8.23 -13.15
C GLY A 763 32.39 9.13 -13.60
N ARG A 764 31.56 9.65 -12.67
CA ARG A 764 30.45 10.56 -12.99
C ARG A 764 30.91 11.98 -13.32
N ASP A 765 31.97 12.45 -12.67
CA ASP A 765 32.55 13.77 -12.91
C ASP A 765 34.09 13.69 -13.03
N PRO A 766 34.60 13.23 -14.19
CA PRO A 766 36.03 13.02 -14.37
C PRO A 766 36.79 14.34 -14.43
N GLN A 767 37.64 14.57 -13.44
CA GLN A 767 38.57 15.71 -13.42
C GLN A 767 39.82 15.38 -14.25
N ILE A 768 40.05 16.13 -15.33
CA ILE A 768 41.16 15.90 -16.26
C ILE A 768 42.14 17.08 -16.22
N ASP A 769 43.39 16.81 -15.83
CA ASP A 769 44.50 17.75 -16.01
C ASP A 769 45.11 17.54 -17.41
N HIS A 770 44.72 18.39 -18.35
CA HIS A 770 45.15 18.28 -19.75
C HIS A 770 46.66 18.38 -19.91
N ASP A 771 47.34 19.24 -19.14
CA ASP A 771 48.79 19.42 -19.26
C ASP A 771 49.54 18.15 -18.83
N ARG A 772 49.05 17.47 -17.77
CA ARG A 772 49.60 16.19 -17.33
C ARG A 772 49.29 15.05 -18.28
N VAL A 773 48.07 15.01 -18.84
CA VAL A 773 47.67 13.98 -19.82
C VAL A 773 48.53 14.04 -21.08
N TRP A 774 48.84 15.24 -21.56
CA TRP A 774 49.65 15.45 -22.77
C TRP A 774 51.15 15.61 -22.48
N SER A 775 51.58 15.46 -21.22
CA SER A 775 52.98 15.54 -20.85
C SER A 775 53.80 14.43 -21.52
N MET A 776 54.90 14.81 -22.16
CA MET A 776 55.87 13.85 -22.74
C MET A 776 56.71 13.13 -21.68
N SER A 777 56.64 13.57 -20.42
CA SER A 777 57.32 12.97 -19.28
C SER A 777 56.28 12.36 -18.32
N PRO A 778 56.59 11.22 -17.67
CA PRO A 778 55.73 10.67 -16.62
C PRO A 778 55.43 11.75 -15.57
N SER A 779 54.14 11.96 -15.31
CA SER A 779 53.69 12.82 -14.22
C SER A 779 53.39 11.95 -13.01
N ASP A 780 53.43 12.55 -11.82
CA ASP A 780 52.91 11.89 -10.62
C ASP A 780 51.43 11.52 -10.83
N VAL A 781 50.88 10.63 -10.00
CA VAL A 781 49.46 10.26 -10.04
C VAL A 781 48.91 10.43 -8.64
N SER A 782 47.77 11.12 -8.53
CA SER A 782 47.00 11.17 -7.29
C SER A 782 46.01 10.01 -7.28
N TYR A 783 45.91 9.33 -6.16
CA TYR A 783 44.96 8.24 -5.99
C TYR A 783 43.81 8.67 -5.09
N PRO A 784 42.55 8.34 -5.44
CA PRO A 784 41.37 8.84 -4.72
C PRO A 784 41.22 8.30 -3.28
N TRP A 785 41.98 7.26 -2.91
CA TRP A 785 42.02 6.70 -1.55
C TRP A 785 43.19 7.23 -0.69
N GLN A 786 44.03 8.11 -1.25
CA GLN A 786 45.13 8.74 -0.50
C GLN A 786 44.64 10.03 0.14
N PHE A 787 43.97 9.88 1.28
CA PHE A 787 43.54 11.02 2.09
C PHE A 787 44.69 11.56 2.95
N GLY A 788 44.64 12.86 3.29
CA GLY A 788 45.60 13.46 4.21
C GLY A 788 45.45 12.95 5.66
N ASP A 789 46.45 13.19 6.50
CA ASP A 789 46.48 12.71 7.90
C ASP A 789 45.27 13.17 8.75
N ASP A 790 44.63 14.27 8.37
CA ASP A 790 43.46 14.83 9.04
C ASP A 790 42.12 14.14 8.63
N PHE A 791 42.14 13.22 7.66
CA PHE A 791 40.94 12.53 7.21
C PHE A 791 40.51 11.43 8.21
N PRO A 792 39.22 11.37 8.60
CA PRO A 792 38.74 10.37 9.56
C PRO A 792 38.94 8.93 9.07
N ALA A 793 39.89 8.22 9.66
CA ALA A 793 40.08 6.79 9.45
C ALA A 793 38.88 5.99 9.97
N LEU A 794 38.61 4.84 9.34
CA LEU A 794 37.66 3.88 9.89
C LEU A 794 38.18 3.34 11.23
N PRO A 795 37.30 3.15 12.22
CA PRO A 795 37.63 2.36 13.40
C PRO A 795 38.04 0.93 13.03
N ASP A 796 38.61 0.22 13.99
CA ASP A 796 38.81 -1.23 13.85
C ASP A 796 37.48 -1.99 13.71
N ALA A 797 37.57 -3.23 13.22
CA ALA A 797 36.39 -4.02 12.89
C ALA A 797 35.51 -4.36 14.09
N GLU A 798 36.10 -4.51 15.29
CA GLU A 798 35.33 -4.76 16.52
C GLU A 798 34.49 -3.54 16.90
N GLU A 799 35.07 -2.34 16.80
CA GLU A 799 34.34 -1.10 17.01
C GLU A 799 33.25 -0.89 15.94
N LEU A 800 33.52 -1.22 14.68
CA LEU A 800 32.53 -1.17 13.60
C LEU A 800 31.34 -2.11 13.87
N LYS A 801 31.61 -3.35 14.27
CA LYS A 801 30.56 -4.33 14.65
C LYS A 801 29.71 -3.84 15.81
N ARG A 802 30.34 -3.23 16.82
CA ARG A 802 29.63 -2.63 17.96
C ARG A 802 28.75 -1.45 17.53
N ARG A 803 29.24 -0.60 16.62
CA ARG A 803 28.48 0.52 16.08
C ARG A 803 27.31 0.06 15.22
N ASP A 804 27.50 -0.91 14.34
CA ASP A 804 26.41 -1.46 13.52
C ASP A 804 25.31 -2.06 14.40
N THR A 805 25.68 -2.85 15.42
CA THR A 805 24.74 -3.39 16.41
C THR A 805 23.98 -2.29 17.17
N TRP A 806 24.65 -1.18 17.51
CA TRP A 806 23.99 -0.05 18.15
C TRP A 806 23.03 0.67 17.19
N GLN A 807 23.49 0.94 15.97
CA GLN A 807 22.77 1.70 14.96
C GLN A 807 21.56 0.93 14.41
N SER A 808 21.61 -0.39 14.35
CA SER A 808 20.51 -1.23 13.86
C SER A 808 19.24 -1.09 14.70
N ASN A 809 19.36 -0.79 16.01
CA ASN A 809 18.21 -0.54 16.89
C ASN A 809 17.38 0.67 16.46
N PHE A 810 17.95 1.58 15.68
CA PHE A 810 17.34 2.86 15.30
C PHE A 810 16.87 2.90 13.85
N MET A 811 16.85 1.75 13.16
CA MET A 811 16.33 1.66 11.80
C MET A 811 14.93 2.28 11.72
N PRO A 812 14.61 3.00 10.63
CA PRO A 812 13.33 3.69 10.52
C PRO A 812 12.17 2.71 10.46
N GLN A 813 10.96 3.20 10.74
CA GLN A 813 9.71 2.49 10.46
C GLN A 813 8.96 3.20 9.35
N GLY A 814 9.35 2.94 8.09
CA GLY A 814 8.77 3.59 6.92
C GLY A 814 9.08 5.09 6.88
N ALA A 815 10.32 5.44 6.54
CA ALA A 815 10.76 6.81 6.25
C ALA A 815 11.22 6.92 4.80
N PHE A 816 10.99 8.08 4.16
CA PHE A 816 11.52 8.34 2.82
C PHE A 816 12.99 8.75 2.91
N ILE A 817 13.83 7.92 2.33
CA ILE A 817 15.26 8.13 2.16
C ILE A 817 15.50 8.54 0.71
N ALA A 818 16.22 9.64 0.53
CA ALA A 818 16.68 10.08 -0.78
C ALA A 818 17.61 9.01 -1.35
N ALA A 819 17.40 8.61 -2.61
CA ALA A 819 18.28 7.68 -3.29
C ALA A 819 18.73 8.27 -4.63
N ARG A 820 20.03 8.22 -4.90
CA ARG A 820 20.62 8.64 -6.17
C ARG A 820 20.51 7.52 -7.20
N VAL A 821 20.18 7.89 -8.43
CA VAL A 821 19.98 6.98 -9.55
C VAL A 821 21.18 7.05 -10.49
N ASP A 822 21.67 5.92 -10.96
CA ASP A 822 22.62 5.84 -12.06
C ASP A 822 21.88 6.08 -13.39
N PRO A 823 22.13 7.19 -14.10
CA PRO A 823 21.40 7.52 -15.32
C PRO A 823 21.80 6.65 -16.53
N GLU A 824 22.85 5.85 -16.43
CA GLU A 824 23.33 5.01 -17.55
C GLU A 824 22.86 3.56 -17.45
N HIS A 825 22.40 3.12 -16.28
CA HIS A 825 22.01 1.73 -16.06
C HIS A 825 20.58 1.43 -16.55
N TRP A 826 20.38 0.33 -17.27
CA TRP A 826 19.07 -0.01 -17.87
C TRP A 826 17.93 -0.21 -16.87
N LEU A 827 18.22 -0.64 -15.64
CA LEU A 827 17.24 -0.73 -14.55
C LEU A 827 16.59 0.62 -14.21
N THR A 828 17.21 1.75 -14.55
CA THR A 828 16.77 3.10 -14.18
C THR A 828 16.17 3.88 -15.34
N PHE A 829 15.91 3.23 -16.48
CA PHE A 829 15.23 3.86 -17.61
C PHE A 829 13.83 4.33 -17.23
N GLY A 830 13.53 5.61 -17.49
CA GLY A 830 12.30 6.27 -17.06
C GLY A 830 12.29 6.73 -15.60
N CYS A 831 13.39 6.56 -14.85
CA CYS A 831 13.54 7.13 -13.51
C CYS A 831 14.13 8.55 -13.58
N ARG A 832 13.75 9.39 -12.61
CA ARG A 832 14.42 10.66 -12.31
C ARG A 832 15.82 10.38 -11.73
N ASP A 833 16.65 11.41 -11.63
CA ASP A 833 18.00 11.31 -11.07
C ASP A 833 18.01 10.97 -9.56
N GLU A 834 16.87 11.18 -8.90
CA GLU A 834 16.64 10.89 -7.49
C GLU A 834 15.27 10.22 -7.27
N LEU A 835 15.21 9.34 -6.28
CA LEU A 835 13.99 8.63 -5.89
C LEU A 835 13.78 8.70 -4.37
N PRO A 836 12.52 8.91 -3.91
CA PRO A 836 12.14 8.75 -2.51
C PRO A 836 11.91 7.28 -2.20
N VAL A 837 12.93 6.61 -1.67
CA VAL A 837 12.88 5.21 -1.31
C VAL A 837 12.30 5.05 0.10
N LEU A 838 11.24 4.26 0.25
CA LEU A 838 10.69 3.95 1.57
C LEU A 838 11.54 2.87 2.25
N MET A 839 12.10 3.20 3.41
CA MET A 839 12.95 2.30 4.20
C MET A 839 12.32 2.05 5.58
N GLY A 840 12.37 0.79 6.01
CA GLY A 840 12.01 0.29 7.32
C GLY A 840 13.19 -0.46 7.99
N GLU A 841 12.89 -1.55 8.67
CA GLU A 841 13.86 -2.54 9.17
C GLU A 841 14.37 -3.47 8.06
N ASN A 842 14.80 -2.89 6.95
CA ASN A 842 15.25 -3.60 5.75
C ASN A 842 16.77 -3.92 5.79
N PRO A 843 17.26 -4.89 4.97
CA PRO A 843 18.69 -5.16 4.84
C PRO A 843 19.47 -3.97 4.28
N VAL A 844 20.73 -3.87 4.69
CA VAL A 844 21.68 -2.86 4.20
C VAL A 844 22.63 -3.52 3.20
N LEU A 845 22.31 -3.41 1.91
CA LEU A 845 23.05 -4.10 0.85
C LEU A 845 24.32 -3.34 0.47
N MET A 846 25.42 -4.09 0.34
CA MET A 846 26.76 -3.63 0.01
C MET A 846 27.18 -4.23 -1.32
N ALA A 847 27.56 -3.38 -2.26
CA ALA A 847 27.96 -3.79 -3.60
C ALA A 847 29.32 -3.17 -3.97
N ALA A 848 30.21 -4.05 -4.40
CA ALA A 848 31.48 -3.75 -5.04
C ALA A 848 31.61 -4.63 -6.30
N PRO A 849 32.40 -4.24 -7.31
CA PRO A 849 32.57 -5.02 -8.52
C PRO A 849 32.89 -6.50 -8.23
N PRO A 850 32.24 -7.47 -8.91
CA PRO A 850 31.48 -7.31 -10.15
C PRO A 850 30.01 -6.86 -9.96
N ALA A 851 29.49 -6.75 -8.75
CA ALA A 851 28.14 -6.25 -8.52
C ALA A 851 28.03 -4.76 -8.82
N GLU A 852 26.94 -4.38 -9.48
CA GLU A 852 26.56 -3.01 -9.81
C GLU A 852 25.54 -2.50 -8.77
N ALA A 853 25.55 -1.20 -8.48
CA ALA A 853 24.57 -0.55 -7.59
C ALA A 853 23.84 0.58 -8.34
N PRO A 854 22.85 0.24 -9.19
CA PRO A 854 22.14 1.23 -10.00
C PRO A 854 21.45 2.32 -9.19
N ILE A 855 21.08 2.04 -7.94
CA ILE A 855 20.45 3.02 -7.05
C ILE A 855 21.06 2.88 -5.65
N ARG A 856 21.58 3.99 -5.12
CA ARG A 856 22.20 4.06 -3.80
C ARG A 856 21.50 5.05 -2.89
N LEU A 857 21.46 4.74 -1.60
CA LEU A 857 20.90 5.60 -0.58
C LEU A 857 21.80 6.83 -0.33
N GLY A 858 21.17 7.98 -0.27
CA GLY A 858 21.76 9.30 -0.14
C GLY A 858 22.02 9.99 -1.49
N ILE A 859 21.78 11.30 -1.51
CA ILE A 859 22.14 12.18 -2.63
C ILE A 859 23.30 13.10 -2.23
N TYR A 860 24.19 13.39 -3.18
CA TYR A 860 25.25 14.36 -2.97
C TYR A 860 24.73 15.77 -3.26
N GLU A 861 24.92 16.69 -2.32
CA GLU A 861 24.65 18.12 -2.50
C GLU A 861 25.94 18.91 -2.47
N ASP A 862 25.99 20.02 -3.20
CA ASP A 862 27.12 20.95 -3.12
C ASP A 862 27.28 21.49 -1.68
N ALA A 863 28.52 21.52 -1.20
CA ALA A 863 28.88 22.00 0.13
C ALA A 863 30.16 22.85 0.06
N ASP A 864 30.24 23.86 0.93
CA ASP A 864 31.40 24.74 1.06
C ASP A 864 32.50 24.07 1.90
N THR A 865 33.05 22.97 1.39
CA THR A 865 34.10 22.18 2.06
C THR A 865 35.22 21.81 1.10
N ASP A 866 36.45 22.25 1.38
CA ASP A 866 37.60 21.99 0.52
C ASP A 866 38.20 20.58 0.66
N ALA A 867 37.73 19.80 1.65
CA ALA A 867 38.24 18.47 1.96
C ALA A 867 37.12 17.40 1.89
N PRO A 868 37.44 16.16 1.51
CA PRO A 868 36.50 15.04 1.61
C PRO A 868 36.17 14.74 3.07
N SER A 869 35.01 14.14 3.32
CA SER A 869 34.55 13.73 4.65
C SER A 869 34.06 12.28 4.66
N ARG A 870 33.60 11.79 5.83
CA ARG A 870 33.08 10.42 5.99
C ARG A 870 31.72 10.45 6.69
N VAL A 871 30.77 9.68 6.18
CA VAL A 871 29.46 9.45 6.80
C VAL A 871 29.27 7.93 6.92
N GLY A 872 29.21 7.44 8.17
CA GLY A 872 29.20 6.00 8.42
C GLY A 872 30.48 5.34 7.87
N TRP A 873 30.29 4.36 7.00
CA TRP A 873 31.39 3.65 6.32
C TRP A 873 31.86 4.35 5.03
N GLY A 874 31.05 5.21 4.43
CA GLY A 874 31.29 5.74 3.09
C GLY A 874 31.99 7.11 3.06
N VAL A 875 32.83 7.31 2.04
CA VAL A 875 33.48 8.60 1.77
C VAL A 875 32.50 9.53 1.07
N VAL A 876 32.51 10.80 1.49
CA VAL A 876 31.85 11.91 0.81
C VAL A 876 32.94 12.77 0.16
N PRO A 877 32.87 13.00 -1.16
CA PRO A 877 33.87 13.78 -1.89
C PRO A 877 34.00 15.22 -1.39
N ALA A 878 35.14 15.87 -1.68
CA ALA A 878 35.32 17.30 -1.43
C ALA A 878 34.28 18.12 -2.19
N GLY A 879 33.86 19.25 -1.62
CA GLY A 879 32.81 20.11 -2.15
C GLY A 879 31.41 19.51 -2.09
N LYS A 880 31.22 18.35 -1.43
CA LYS A 880 29.94 17.65 -1.34
C LYS A 880 29.55 17.34 0.10
N SER A 881 28.25 17.29 0.35
CA SER A 881 27.62 16.71 1.54
C SER A 881 26.66 15.60 1.13
N LEU A 882 26.28 14.72 2.07
CA LEU A 882 25.34 13.63 1.81
C LEU A 882 24.01 13.90 2.50
N ARG A 883 22.94 14.06 1.72
CA ARG A 883 21.57 14.16 2.25
C ARG A 883 20.89 12.81 2.19
N MET A 884 20.34 12.39 3.33
CA MET A 884 19.66 11.08 3.48
C MET A 884 18.14 11.23 3.60
N ARG A 885 17.65 12.03 4.56
CA ARG A 885 16.22 12.09 4.89
C ARG A 885 15.45 13.01 3.93
N MET A 886 14.32 12.52 3.41
CA MET A 886 13.31 13.36 2.76
C MET A 886 12.13 13.62 3.70
N SER A 887 11.54 12.55 4.26
CA SER A 887 10.35 12.63 5.12
C SER A 887 10.28 11.45 6.09
N GLY A 888 9.50 11.58 7.17
CA GLY A 888 9.34 10.53 8.18
C GLY A 888 10.53 10.41 9.14
N LEU A 889 10.38 9.69 10.25
CA LEU A 889 11.36 9.64 11.33
C LEU A 889 12.61 8.86 10.89
N LEU A 890 13.75 9.55 10.78
CA LEU A 890 15.07 8.94 10.57
C LEU A 890 16.01 9.40 11.68
N TRP A 891 16.37 8.48 12.55
CA TRP A 891 17.37 8.73 13.59
C TRP A 891 18.77 8.93 12.99
N PRO A 892 19.62 9.79 13.58
CA PRO A 892 21.00 9.97 13.11
C PRO A 892 21.79 8.67 13.00
N GLU A 893 21.57 7.73 13.93
CA GLU A 893 22.18 6.41 13.95
C GLU A 893 21.86 5.60 12.69
N ALA A 894 20.58 5.50 12.32
CA ALA A 894 20.17 4.83 11.08
C ALA A 894 20.61 5.59 9.83
N SER A 895 20.60 6.93 9.86
CA SER A 895 21.11 7.74 8.76
C SER A 895 22.58 7.44 8.45
N GLN A 896 23.41 7.21 9.48
CA GLN A 896 24.81 6.83 9.29
C GLN A 896 24.96 5.40 8.78
N ARG A 897 24.14 4.47 9.29
CA ARG A 897 24.15 3.06 8.88
C ARG A 897 23.77 2.86 7.42
N LEU A 898 22.76 3.58 6.95
CA LEU A 898 22.22 3.48 5.59
C LEU A 898 23.04 4.23 4.53
N ALA A 899 23.91 5.16 4.94
CA ALA A 899 24.64 6.03 4.02
C ALA A 899 25.38 5.24 2.93
N ASN A 900 25.16 5.59 1.66
CA ASN A 900 25.79 4.99 0.47
C ASN A 900 25.50 3.51 0.21
N ALA A 901 24.71 2.83 1.05
CA ALA A 901 24.27 1.47 0.79
C ALA A 901 23.45 1.40 -0.51
N ALA A 902 23.43 0.24 -1.14
CA ALA A 902 22.63 0.02 -2.34
C ALA A 902 21.16 -0.23 -1.95
N TRP A 903 20.24 0.46 -2.62
CA TRP A 903 18.82 0.08 -2.57
C TRP A 903 18.52 -1.01 -3.60
N VAL A 904 19.11 -0.88 -4.80
CA VAL A 904 19.03 -1.91 -5.85
C VAL A 904 20.44 -2.29 -6.27
N THR A 905 20.68 -3.59 -6.38
CA THR A 905 21.90 -4.14 -6.95
C THR A 905 21.57 -5.02 -8.14
N ARG A 906 22.55 -5.19 -9.02
CA ARG A 906 22.47 -6.16 -10.12
C ARG A 906 23.84 -6.80 -10.31
N GLU A 907 23.86 -8.11 -10.49
CA GLU A 907 25.08 -8.86 -10.75
C GLU A 907 24.84 -9.91 -11.85
N ARG A 908 25.78 -10.02 -12.78
CA ARG A 908 25.77 -11.07 -13.79
C ARG A 908 26.37 -12.34 -13.22
N ILE A 909 25.68 -13.47 -13.36
CA ILE A 909 26.13 -14.78 -12.90
C ILE A 909 25.96 -15.78 -14.05
N GLY A 910 27.08 -16.29 -14.56
CA GLY A 910 27.08 -17.16 -15.75
C GLY A 910 26.41 -16.46 -16.94
N SER A 911 25.37 -17.10 -17.48
CA SER A 911 24.54 -16.55 -18.56
C SER A 911 23.35 -15.75 -18.06
N GLY A 912 23.06 -15.73 -16.75
CA GLY A 912 21.94 -15.01 -16.16
C GLY A 912 22.37 -13.88 -15.22
N GLN A 913 21.48 -13.53 -14.30
CA GLN A 913 21.69 -12.43 -13.36
C GLN A 913 20.86 -12.53 -12.09
N VAL A 914 21.29 -11.76 -11.10
CA VAL A 914 20.61 -11.58 -9.82
C VAL A 914 20.40 -10.09 -9.60
N ILE A 915 19.16 -9.71 -9.26
CA ILE A 915 18.74 -8.34 -8.96
C ILE A 915 18.15 -8.34 -7.57
N LEU A 916 18.71 -7.51 -6.68
CA LEU A 916 18.28 -7.44 -5.29
C LEU A 916 17.68 -6.07 -4.99
N PHE A 917 16.52 -6.06 -4.34
CA PHE A 917 15.88 -4.86 -3.80
C PHE A 917 15.98 -4.89 -2.28
N ALA A 918 16.56 -3.85 -1.67
CA ALA A 918 16.70 -3.76 -0.22
C ALA A 918 15.33 -3.60 0.48
N SER A 919 14.37 -2.93 -0.15
CA SER A 919 12.98 -2.82 0.33
C SER A 919 11.98 -3.03 -0.81
N SER A 920 10.71 -3.25 -0.48
CA SER A 920 9.67 -3.51 -1.48
C SER A 920 9.52 -2.33 -2.48
N PRO A 921 9.71 -2.56 -3.80
CA PRO A 921 9.51 -1.53 -4.82
C PRO A 921 8.02 -1.25 -5.12
N THR A 922 7.11 -2.07 -4.58
CA THR A 922 5.66 -2.03 -4.81
C THR A 922 4.89 -1.78 -3.52
N PHE A 923 5.48 -1.08 -2.54
CA PHE A 923 4.88 -0.86 -1.24
C PHE A 923 3.41 -0.42 -1.35
N ARG A 924 2.49 -1.29 -0.89
CA ARG A 924 1.03 -1.13 -0.94
C ARG A 924 0.46 -0.76 -2.32
N GLY A 925 1.15 -1.10 -3.41
CA GLY A 925 0.75 -0.74 -4.78
C GLY A 925 0.70 0.77 -5.05
N ALA A 926 1.27 1.58 -4.16
CA ALA A 926 1.08 3.03 -4.11
C ALA A 926 2.33 3.84 -4.51
N THR A 927 3.40 3.17 -4.95
CA THR A 927 4.71 3.79 -5.16
C THR A 927 5.23 3.68 -6.60
N PRO A 928 4.54 4.28 -7.61
CA PRO A 928 4.90 4.08 -9.01
C PRO A 928 6.34 4.48 -9.34
N ALA A 929 6.91 5.48 -8.64
CA ALA A 929 8.31 5.87 -8.77
C ALA A 929 9.30 4.70 -8.54
N MET A 930 9.07 3.91 -7.50
CA MET A 930 9.87 2.73 -7.18
C MET A 930 9.49 1.53 -8.04
N THR A 931 8.19 1.37 -8.31
CA THR A 931 7.64 0.26 -9.11
C THR A 931 8.18 0.25 -10.54
N ARG A 932 8.51 1.42 -11.10
CA ARG A 932 9.19 1.50 -12.41
C ARG A 932 10.46 0.66 -12.48
N VAL A 933 11.24 0.59 -11.41
CA VAL A 933 12.47 -0.21 -11.36
C VAL A 933 12.17 -1.71 -11.39
N LEU A 934 11.12 -2.16 -10.70
CA LEU A 934 10.64 -3.54 -10.78
C LEU A 934 10.15 -3.87 -12.19
N ARG A 935 9.37 -2.98 -12.83
CA ARG A 935 8.91 -3.17 -14.22
C ARG A 935 10.10 -3.36 -15.17
N ASN A 936 11.13 -2.52 -15.05
CA ASN A 936 12.35 -2.66 -15.84
C ASN A 936 13.04 -4.01 -15.56
N ALA A 937 13.17 -4.41 -14.30
CA ALA A 937 13.79 -5.70 -13.93
C ALA A 937 13.06 -6.90 -14.55
N VAL A 938 11.72 -6.89 -14.52
CA VAL A 938 10.90 -8.00 -15.03
C VAL A 938 10.85 -8.03 -16.55
N ILE A 939 10.64 -6.87 -17.20
CA ILE A 939 10.41 -6.78 -18.65
C ILE A 939 11.72 -6.71 -19.44
N TYR A 940 12.71 -5.95 -18.97
CA TYR A 940 13.98 -5.75 -19.68
C TYR A 940 15.05 -6.74 -19.25
N GLY A 941 14.98 -7.23 -18.00
CA GLY A 941 15.97 -8.13 -17.41
C GLY A 941 16.40 -9.28 -18.33
N PRO A 942 15.46 -10.11 -18.84
CA PRO A 942 15.79 -11.25 -19.70
C PRO A 942 16.59 -10.90 -20.96
N GLY A 943 16.47 -9.68 -21.50
CA GLY A 943 17.19 -9.22 -22.70
C GLY A 943 18.46 -8.41 -22.44
N PHE A 944 18.56 -7.74 -21.29
CA PHE A 944 19.69 -6.84 -20.97
C PHE A 944 20.81 -7.52 -20.18
N GLY A 945 20.43 -8.30 -19.17
CA GLY A 945 21.37 -8.80 -18.19
C GLY A 945 21.51 -10.32 -18.14
N ALA A 946 20.69 -11.02 -18.91
CA ALA A 946 20.75 -12.44 -19.14
C ALA A 946 20.88 -12.74 -20.64
N SER A 947 21.32 -13.95 -20.97
CA SER A 947 21.43 -14.45 -22.33
C SER A 947 20.79 -15.83 -22.41
N HIS A 948 19.86 -15.98 -23.34
CA HIS A 948 19.16 -17.24 -23.58
C HIS A 948 19.65 -17.90 -24.88
N PRO A 949 19.63 -19.24 -24.97
CA PRO A 949 19.83 -19.92 -26.24
C PRO A 949 18.78 -19.45 -27.25
N ILE A 950 19.20 -19.09 -28.46
CA ILE A 950 18.28 -18.76 -29.56
C ILE A 950 17.45 -20.00 -29.87
N THR A 951 16.20 -20.03 -29.44
CA THR A 951 15.24 -21.07 -29.80
C THR A 951 14.46 -20.63 -31.03
N ARG A 952 14.56 -21.40 -32.12
CA ARG A 952 13.80 -21.18 -33.35
C ARG A 952 12.41 -21.79 -33.27
#